data_AF-A0A4Q4V6N4-F1
#
_entry.id   AF-A0A4Q4V6N4-F1
#
_cell.length_a   1.000
_cell.length_b   1.000
_cell.length_c   1.000
_cell.angle_alpha   90.00
_cell.angle_beta   90.00
_cell.angle_gamma   90.00
#
_symmetry.space_group_name_H-M   'P 1'
#
loop_
_entity.id
_entity.type
_entity.pdbx_description
1 polymer ?
#
loop_
_entity_poly.entity_id
_entity_poly.type
_entity_poly.pdbx_seq_one_letter_code
_entity_poly.pdbx_strand_id
1 'polypeptide(L)'
;MISRRPYSLLPLLGLAGFGFHGVNVSAPPRDLCPATCIESGLEPSNWTVVAEFGQLQACKRPLVLDFSVNIPVTSVEHLQSYLENNHRAENRIILFATVSDTTVGVYVGANLLNSSVAESFFGPFLDALYGVGIADSKSALIQLCEGRTSDQIFGLIVAASSDFAIVHKAVGQWFNGTCVDTSSYAETLQLNSTTIATVKPTVGPTSVGSKTTVSTAPSASNLTARGRLQARADCRAIAVKSKLPDIRPKKNADGSCFAYQIKGGDFCAKIAVSNGLTVKELENLNKNTWGWNGCENGFRPDNWICLSEGTLPFLALIANAVCGPQKPGTVKPRGSESKDWAKLNPCTAKKDTYGCISNCGMSIIQSFRPFQFIKLGYFEGFNMGRECLNMDASQIDPSYTYIHFAFGMIDNNFNIYQENKLAEFQFQMFKKLRGPKRIISFGGWVFSAEAPNYPIFRSGVKAQNRHKLADNLVKCVIDNGLDGLDLDWEYPSAPDLPDIPPGDLSEAIDYLRLLALLRAKLPRDKSLSIAAPASFWYLKQFPIKVMSELLDDIVYMTYDLHGQWDAGNKWASPSCPTGNYLRSHINRTETIGALTMITKAGIPSNKVLVGVSSYGRSFQMADPSCTGPNCLFTGDRHTSYARKGRCTDTGGYLSNTEIDEIKGRTWTDAESNSKIMVDGDLWVSYMDDNLKETRTQLYKRYNMGGTIDWAVDLVKSNILLGESVTCSRGKRTGDWVSKQCTMDEVAVESRYTPKQRWAALECQAAWDDTVRVWFGCYAGGGSGYSFSQAVAEFLHQPSVSACHDLSH
;
A
#
# COMPACT_ATOMS: atom_id res chain seq x y z
N MET A 1 -20.41 -24.99 -37.02
CA MET A 1 -20.04 -25.57 -38.34
C MET A 1 -18.52 -25.72 -38.35
N ILE A 2 -17.99 -26.92 -38.04
CA ILE A 2 -17.34 -27.87 -38.98
C ILE A 2 -16.20 -27.16 -39.76
N SER A 3 -14.90 -27.50 -39.66
CA SER A 3 -14.29 -28.83 -39.74
C SER A 3 -12.77 -28.80 -39.45
N ARG A 4 -12.31 -29.83 -38.75
CA ARG A 4 -11.19 -30.75 -39.07
C ARG A 4 -9.80 -30.22 -39.52
N ARG A 5 -8.81 -30.51 -38.65
CA ARG A 5 -7.45 -31.08 -38.90
C ARG A 5 -7.47 -32.14 -40.06
N PRO A 6 -6.36 -32.69 -40.64
CA PRO A 6 -5.13 -33.12 -39.92
C PRO A 6 -3.81 -33.42 -40.71
N TYR A 7 -2.80 -33.88 -39.94
CA TYR A 7 -1.66 -34.77 -40.29
C TYR A 7 -0.52 -34.19 -41.18
N SER A 8 0.75 -34.56 -41.09
CA SER A 8 1.62 -35.39 -40.20
C SER A 8 2.97 -35.52 -40.92
N LEU A 9 4.10 -35.63 -40.20
CA LEU A 9 5.20 -36.62 -40.39
C LEU A 9 6.57 -36.11 -39.90
N LEU A 10 7.06 -36.81 -38.87
CA LEU A 10 8.45 -37.10 -38.47
C LEU A 10 9.27 -37.79 -39.61
N PRO A 11 10.51 -38.29 -39.40
CA PRO A 11 11.68 -37.88 -38.57
C PRO A 11 13.02 -38.00 -39.37
N LEU A 12 14.18 -37.81 -38.71
CA LEU A 12 15.41 -38.68 -38.73
C LEU A 12 16.66 -37.84 -38.40
N LEU A 13 17.24 -38.05 -37.20
CA LEU A 13 18.45 -38.84 -36.89
C LEU A 13 19.78 -38.08 -37.11
N GLY A 14 20.64 -38.08 -36.09
CA GLY A 14 22.05 -37.68 -36.20
C GLY A 14 22.71 -37.40 -34.85
N LEU A 15 23.45 -38.38 -34.35
CA LEU A 15 24.12 -38.44 -33.05
C LEU A 15 25.42 -37.63 -32.95
N ALA A 16 25.72 -37.24 -31.69
CA ALA A 16 27.03 -37.20 -31.01
C ALA A 16 28.05 -36.07 -31.30
N GLY A 17 28.63 -35.56 -30.19
CA GLY A 17 30.00 -35.01 -30.19
C GLY A 17 30.26 -33.84 -29.23
N PHE A 18 30.96 -34.11 -28.13
CA PHE A 18 31.46 -33.22 -27.06
C PHE A 18 32.28 -31.99 -27.49
N GLY A 19 32.35 -30.97 -26.61
CA GLY A 19 33.58 -30.18 -26.38
C GLY A 19 33.43 -28.67 -26.19
N PHE A 20 33.76 -28.15 -25.00
CA PHE A 20 33.87 -26.73 -24.64
C PHE A 20 35.12 -26.06 -25.27
N HIS A 21 35.01 -24.84 -25.81
CA HIS A 21 35.74 -23.60 -25.41
C HIS A 21 35.39 -22.41 -26.33
N GLY A 22 35.36 -21.21 -25.76
CA GLY A 22 34.68 -20.02 -26.31
C GLY A 22 35.35 -19.30 -27.48
N VAL A 23 34.55 -18.42 -28.12
CA VAL A 23 35.02 -17.33 -28.98
C VAL A 23 34.12 -16.11 -28.78
N ASN A 24 34.75 -14.97 -28.54
CA ASN A 24 34.19 -13.63 -28.51
C ASN A 24 34.03 -13.11 -29.96
N VAL A 25 32.86 -12.64 -30.38
CA VAL A 25 32.71 -11.86 -31.63
C VAL A 25 31.70 -10.73 -31.45
N SER A 26 32.22 -9.52 -31.44
CA SER A 26 31.51 -8.26 -31.65
C SER A 26 31.15 -8.09 -33.14
N ALA A 27 29.90 -7.68 -33.43
CA ALA A 27 29.48 -7.18 -34.73
C ALA A 27 28.99 -5.72 -34.59
N PRO A 28 29.24 -4.82 -35.57
CA PRO A 28 28.91 -3.40 -35.46
C PRO A 28 27.40 -3.14 -35.60
N PRO A 29 26.85 -2.08 -34.96
CA PRO A 29 25.42 -1.80 -34.98
C PRO A 29 24.96 -1.30 -36.36
N ARG A 30 23.90 -1.90 -36.89
CA ARG A 30 23.18 -1.45 -38.11
C ARG A 30 22.36 -0.18 -37.80
N ASP A 31 22.27 0.73 -38.77
CA ASP A 31 21.49 1.98 -38.73
C ASP A 31 19.97 1.67 -38.78
N LEU A 32 19.18 2.12 -37.79
CA LEU A 32 17.79 1.68 -37.52
C LEU A 32 16.77 2.83 -37.62
N CYS A 33 16.70 3.54 -38.74
CA CYS A 33 15.71 4.62 -38.92
C CYS A 33 14.30 4.10 -39.27
N PRO A 34 13.22 4.64 -38.67
CA PRO A 34 11.82 4.38 -39.05
C PRO A 34 11.47 4.61 -40.52
N ALA A 35 10.44 3.92 -41.01
CA ALA A 35 9.86 4.12 -42.35
C ALA A 35 9.28 5.53 -42.51
N THR A 36 9.25 6.04 -43.75
CA THR A 36 8.81 7.42 -44.03
C THR A 36 7.28 7.54 -44.04
N CYS A 37 6.73 8.74 -43.77
CA CYS A 37 5.27 8.97 -43.79
C CYS A 37 4.62 8.69 -45.16
N ILE A 38 5.37 8.74 -46.26
CA ILE A 38 4.90 8.37 -47.60
C ILE A 38 4.71 6.83 -47.71
N GLU A 39 5.51 6.04 -47.00
CA GLU A 39 5.44 4.57 -46.95
C GLU A 39 4.38 4.08 -45.96
N SER A 40 4.30 4.73 -44.79
CA SER A 40 3.35 4.35 -43.75
C SER A 40 1.94 4.90 -43.99
N GLY A 41 1.79 5.96 -44.80
CA GLY A 41 0.51 6.62 -45.00
C GLY A 41 -0.02 7.32 -43.73
N LEU A 42 -1.21 7.91 -43.82
CA LEU A 42 -1.83 8.66 -42.71
C LEU A 42 -2.46 7.76 -41.63
N GLU A 43 -2.52 6.45 -41.83
CA GLU A 43 -3.11 5.49 -40.90
C GLU A 43 -2.08 5.03 -39.84
N PRO A 44 -2.27 5.37 -38.55
CA PRO A 44 -1.29 5.09 -37.48
C PRO A 44 -0.94 3.61 -37.29
N SER A 45 -1.81 2.71 -37.74
CA SER A 45 -1.60 1.26 -37.71
C SER A 45 -0.49 0.76 -38.64
N ASN A 46 -0.08 1.57 -39.62
CA ASN A 46 0.97 1.27 -40.61
C ASN A 46 2.33 1.89 -40.25
N TRP A 47 2.41 2.54 -39.10
CA TRP A 47 3.60 3.28 -38.69
C TRP A 47 4.65 2.35 -38.07
N THR A 48 5.92 2.76 -38.14
CA THR A 48 7.00 1.99 -37.52
C THR A 48 6.88 2.05 -36.01
N VAL A 49 6.57 0.90 -35.40
CA VAL A 49 6.48 0.78 -33.95
C VAL A 49 7.87 0.54 -33.37
N VAL A 50 8.35 1.50 -32.58
CA VAL A 50 9.63 1.41 -31.86
C VAL A 50 9.31 1.11 -30.40
N ALA A 51 9.85 0.01 -29.86
CA ALA A 51 9.45 -0.52 -28.56
C ALA A 51 10.27 0.05 -27.39
N GLU A 52 11.46 0.59 -27.67
CA GLU A 52 12.33 1.24 -26.69
C GLU A 52 12.96 2.49 -27.31
N PHE A 53 12.94 3.63 -26.60
CA PHE A 53 13.47 4.89 -27.12
C PHE A 53 14.99 4.84 -27.46
N GLY A 54 15.76 3.96 -26.82
CA GLY A 54 17.18 3.73 -27.13
C GLY A 54 17.42 3.20 -28.54
N GLN A 55 16.42 2.57 -29.17
CA GLN A 55 16.50 2.08 -30.56
C GLN A 55 16.58 3.24 -31.56
N LEU A 56 16.05 4.41 -31.20
CA LEU A 56 16.12 5.62 -32.02
C LEU A 56 17.54 6.21 -32.06
N GLN A 57 18.38 5.91 -31.06
CA GLN A 57 19.77 6.35 -31.00
C GLN A 57 20.65 5.70 -32.08
N ALA A 58 20.20 4.57 -32.63
CA ALA A 58 20.83 3.91 -33.76
C ALA A 58 20.47 4.55 -35.11
N CYS A 59 19.46 5.43 -35.17
CA CYS A 59 19.12 6.19 -36.37
C CYS A 59 19.94 7.49 -36.43
N LYS A 60 20.73 7.64 -37.49
CA LYS A 60 21.58 8.84 -37.67
C LYS A 60 20.89 9.99 -38.42
N ARG A 61 19.58 9.90 -38.66
CA ARG A 61 18.79 10.90 -39.42
C ARG A 61 17.92 11.75 -38.48
N PRO A 62 17.58 13.00 -38.84
CA PRO A 62 16.56 13.78 -38.12
C PRO A 62 15.23 13.05 -38.16
N LEU A 63 14.60 12.86 -37.00
CA LEU A 63 13.32 12.15 -36.85
C LEU A 63 12.26 13.11 -36.29
N VAL A 64 11.06 13.04 -36.85
CA VAL A 64 9.84 13.57 -36.23
C VAL A 64 9.08 12.34 -35.75
N LEU A 65 8.82 12.26 -34.45
CA LEU A 65 8.26 11.08 -33.80
C LEU A 65 6.88 11.40 -33.26
N ASP A 66 5.92 10.50 -33.49
CA ASP A 66 4.59 10.50 -32.87
C ASP A 66 4.40 9.12 -32.20
N PHE A 67 3.97 9.10 -30.94
CA PHE A 67 3.84 7.87 -30.16
C PHE A 67 2.60 7.88 -29.26
N SER A 68 2.01 6.70 -29.09
CA SER A 68 0.80 6.48 -28.28
C SER A 68 1.15 5.77 -26.97
N VAL A 69 0.85 6.37 -25.82
CA VAL A 69 1.14 5.83 -24.46
C VAL A 69 -0.19 5.69 -23.70
N ASN A 70 -0.26 4.80 -22.69
CA ASN A 70 -1.54 4.45 -22.05
C ASN A 70 -1.87 5.17 -20.73
N ILE A 71 -1.11 6.19 -20.30
CA ILE A 71 -1.44 7.07 -19.15
C ILE A 71 -0.89 8.50 -19.42
N PRO A 72 -1.63 9.61 -19.21
CA PRO A 72 -1.21 10.96 -19.64
C PRO A 72 0.10 11.44 -19.00
N VAL A 73 0.28 11.15 -17.71
CA VAL A 73 1.46 11.53 -16.91
C VAL A 73 2.74 10.83 -17.39
N THR A 74 2.64 9.54 -17.74
CA THR A 74 3.80 8.76 -18.18
C THR A 74 4.34 9.22 -19.53
N SER A 75 3.58 9.99 -20.33
CA SER A 75 4.08 10.53 -21.60
C SER A 75 5.18 11.59 -21.42
N VAL A 76 5.02 12.49 -20.45
CA VAL A 76 6.00 13.55 -20.16
C VAL A 76 7.22 12.98 -19.44
N GLU A 77 7.02 12.01 -18.53
CA GLU A 77 8.10 11.30 -17.83
C GLU A 77 8.95 10.43 -18.78
N HIS A 78 8.32 9.77 -19.77
CA HIS A 78 9.05 9.04 -20.81
C HIS A 78 9.85 9.98 -21.73
N LEU A 79 9.32 11.16 -22.07
CA LEU A 79 10.02 12.18 -22.85
C LEU A 79 11.22 12.77 -22.10
N GLN A 80 11.06 13.03 -20.81
CA GLN A 80 12.15 13.44 -19.93
C GLN A 80 13.26 12.37 -19.94
N SER A 81 12.89 11.11 -19.70
CA SER A 81 13.84 10.00 -19.73
C SER A 81 14.54 9.86 -21.09
N TYR A 82 13.86 10.13 -22.20
CA TYR A 82 14.49 10.14 -23.52
C TYR A 82 15.57 11.22 -23.65
N LEU A 83 15.30 12.44 -23.20
CA LEU A 83 16.25 13.56 -23.29
C LEU A 83 17.43 13.41 -22.34
N GLU A 84 17.22 12.83 -21.14
CA GLU A 84 18.28 12.52 -20.18
C GLU A 84 19.26 11.48 -20.72
N ASN A 85 18.75 10.48 -21.45
CA ASN A 85 19.53 9.35 -21.96
C ASN A 85 20.11 9.57 -23.38
N ASN A 86 19.73 10.64 -24.10
CA ASN A 86 20.21 10.91 -25.45
C ASN A 86 21.35 11.95 -25.48
N HIS A 87 22.59 11.45 -25.47
CA HIS A 87 23.82 12.23 -25.33
C HIS A 87 24.34 12.93 -26.61
N ARG A 88 23.66 12.84 -27.76
CA ARG A 88 24.19 13.42 -29.02
C ARG A 88 23.58 14.78 -29.34
N ALA A 89 24.39 15.80 -29.13
CA ALA A 89 24.13 17.18 -29.49
C ALA A 89 24.73 17.51 -30.86
N GLU A 90 23.95 17.35 -31.93
CA GLU A 90 24.25 17.98 -33.24
C GLU A 90 22.99 18.38 -34.04
N ASN A 91 21.78 17.96 -33.66
CA ASN A 91 20.55 18.23 -34.42
C ASN A 91 19.41 18.76 -33.52
N ARG A 92 18.50 19.53 -34.13
CA ARG A 92 17.23 19.95 -33.49
C ARG A 92 16.37 18.71 -33.20
N ILE A 93 15.73 18.68 -32.04
CA ILE A 93 14.83 17.59 -31.64
C ILE A 93 13.39 18.10 -31.69
N ILE A 94 12.52 17.33 -32.35
CA ILE A 94 11.08 17.58 -32.40
C ILE A 94 10.36 16.28 -32.06
N LEU A 95 9.56 16.28 -30.99
CA LEU A 95 8.83 15.10 -30.50
C LEU A 95 7.35 15.45 -30.35
N PHE A 96 6.47 14.54 -30.75
CA PHE A 96 5.05 14.58 -30.46
C PHE A 96 4.64 13.30 -29.73
N ALA A 97 3.73 13.41 -28.77
CA ALA A 97 3.16 12.29 -28.02
C ALA A 97 1.66 12.45 -27.94
N THR A 98 0.87 11.37 -28.01
CA THR A 98 -0.57 11.44 -27.76
C THR A 98 -1.04 10.32 -26.83
N VAL A 99 -1.83 10.66 -25.81
CA VAL A 99 -2.35 9.72 -24.80
C VAL A 99 -3.75 10.09 -24.37
N SER A 100 -4.70 9.15 -24.40
CA SER A 100 -6.03 9.24 -23.77
C SER A 100 -6.64 10.65 -23.82
N ASP A 101 -6.71 11.20 -25.04
CA ASP A 101 -7.24 12.53 -25.39
C ASP A 101 -6.35 13.76 -25.10
N THR A 102 -5.04 13.59 -24.94
CA THR A 102 -4.06 14.68 -24.75
C THR A 102 -2.87 14.52 -25.70
N THR A 103 -2.42 15.59 -26.34
CA THR A 103 -1.22 15.65 -27.19
C THR A 103 -0.15 16.54 -26.55
N VAL A 104 1.09 16.06 -26.55
CA VAL A 104 2.31 16.75 -26.12
C VAL A 104 3.21 17.03 -27.32
N GLY A 105 3.85 18.18 -27.37
CA GLY A 105 4.88 18.53 -28.35
C GLY A 105 6.12 19.08 -27.66
N VAL A 106 7.31 18.62 -28.04
CA VAL A 106 8.60 19.07 -27.50
C VAL A 106 9.52 19.51 -28.64
N TYR A 107 10.17 20.66 -28.46
CA TYR A 107 11.19 21.19 -29.35
C TYR A 107 12.47 21.51 -28.56
N VAL A 108 13.62 21.02 -29.03
CA VAL A 108 14.93 21.35 -28.48
C VAL A 108 15.84 21.83 -29.61
N GLY A 109 16.33 23.07 -29.51
CA GLY A 109 17.28 23.65 -30.44
C GLY A 109 18.65 22.95 -30.41
N ALA A 110 19.33 22.93 -31.56
CA ALA A 110 20.57 22.15 -31.76
C ALA A 110 21.75 22.53 -30.84
N ASN A 111 21.73 23.73 -30.26
CA ASN A 111 22.81 24.23 -29.39
C ASN A 111 22.53 24.01 -27.89
N LEU A 112 21.37 23.44 -27.53
CA LEU A 112 21.01 23.13 -26.16
C LEU A 112 21.42 21.70 -25.80
N LEU A 113 21.96 21.51 -24.59
CA LEU A 113 22.26 20.17 -24.09
C LEU A 113 20.97 19.51 -23.56
N ASN A 114 20.56 18.41 -24.19
CA ASN A 114 19.31 17.70 -23.89
C ASN A 114 19.14 17.35 -22.40
N SER A 115 20.19 16.86 -21.75
CA SER A 115 20.14 16.48 -20.32
C SER A 115 19.93 17.69 -19.41
N SER A 116 20.55 18.84 -19.72
CA SER A 116 20.37 20.08 -18.97
C SER A 116 18.97 20.65 -19.15
N VAL A 117 18.38 20.51 -20.35
CA VAL A 117 17.00 20.91 -20.62
C VAL A 117 16.00 20.01 -19.90
N ALA A 118 16.21 18.69 -19.92
CA ALA A 118 15.35 17.73 -19.23
C ALA A 118 15.30 17.98 -17.72
N GLU A 119 16.46 18.13 -17.09
CA GLU A 119 16.59 18.40 -15.65
C GLU A 119 15.99 19.75 -15.26
N SER A 120 16.15 20.78 -16.10
CA SER A 120 15.79 22.15 -15.73
C SER A 120 14.33 22.53 -15.99
N PHE A 121 13.65 21.90 -16.95
CA PHE A 121 12.32 22.35 -17.39
C PHE A 121 11.20 21.33 -17.24
N PHE A 122 11.49 20.02 -17.23
CA PHE A 122 10.42 19.01 -17.15
C PHE A 122 9.86 18.89 -15.73
N GLY A 123 10.70 18.91 -14.69
CA GLY A 123 10.26 18.88 -13.28
C GLY A 123 9.33 20.03 -12.92
N PRO A 124 9.75 21.31 -13.08
CA PRO A 124 8.91 22.47 -12.78
C PRO A 124 7.62 22.51 -13.63
N PHE A 125 7.67 22.03 -14.87
CA PHE A 125 6.49 21.93 -15.73
C PHE A 125 5.51 20.85 -15.24
N LEU A 126 6.01 19.69 -14.82
CA LEU A 126 5.20 18.64 -14.20
C LEU A 126 4.58 19.13 -12.89
N ASP A 127 5.34 19.80 -12.04
CA ASP A 127 4.84 20.37 -10.78
C ASP A 127 3.72 21.39 -11.02
N ALA A 128 3.85 22.24 -12.05
CA ALA A 128 2.80 23.17 -12.46
C ALA A 128 1.55 22.46 -13.02
N LEU A 129 1.74 21.39 -13.80
CA LEU A 129 0.65 20.54 -14.28
C LEU A 129 -0.11 19.84 -13.14
N TYR A 130 0.61 19.37 -12.11
CA TYR A 130 0.04 18.72 -10.93
C TYR A 130 -0.63 19.71 -9.96
N GLY A 131 -0.10 20.92 -9.84
CA GLY A 131 -0.58 21.92 -8.90
C GLY A 131 -1.87 22.64 -9.33
N VAL A 132 -2.03 22.91 -10.63
CA VAL A 132 -3.15 23.73 -11.15
C VAL A 132 -4.24 22.87 -11.81
N GLY A 133 -3.89 21.71 -12.36
CA GLY A 133 -4.82 20.80 -13.06
C GLY A 133 -5.17 21.25 -14.48
N ILE A 134 -5.00 20.37 -15.48
CA ILE A 134 -5.26 20.64 -16.91
C ILE A 134 -6.76 20.86 -17.22
N ALA A 135 -7.66 20.61 -16.26
CA ALA A 135 -9.10 20.59 -16.50
C ALA A 135 -9.68 21.94 -16.95
N ASP A 136 -9.05 23.08 -16.63
CA ASP A 136 -9.62 24.42 -16.88
C ASP A 136 -8.96 25.25 -18.01
N SER A 137 -7.75 24.91 -18.48
CA SER A 137 -6.93 25.81 -19.33
C SER A 137 -6.77 25.43 -20.81
N LYS A 138 -7.35 24.31 -21.28
CA LYS A 138 -7.28 23.74 -22.66
C LYS A 138 -5.89 23.38 -23.19
N SER A 139 -4.84 24.12 -22.80
CA SER A 139 -3.43 23.81 -23.09
C SER A 139 -2.50 24.41 -22.03
N ALA A 140 -1.38 23.75 -21.78
CA ALA A 140 -0.30 24.23 -20.93
C ALA A 140 1.01 24.27 -21.72
N LEU A 141 1.80 25.32 -21.52
CA LEU A 141 3.02 25.57 -22.31
C LEU A 141 4.16 26.05 -21.41
N ILE A 142 5.36 25.54 -21.68
CA ILE A 142 6.61 26.13 -21.22
C ILE A 142 7.53 26.38 -22.42
N GLN A 143 8.18 27.55 -22.47
CA GLN A 143 9.13 27.87 -23.54
C GLN A 143 10.28 28.73 -23.04
N LEU A 144 11.46 28.51 -23.61
CA LEU A 144 12.59 29.43 -23.56
C LEU A 144 12.84 29.93 -24.98
N CYS A 145 12.46 31.18 -25.24
CA CYS A 145 12.45 31.67 -26.63
C CYS A 145 12.90 33.12 -26.84
N GLU A 146 12.67 34.03 -25.89
CA GLU A 146 12.96 35.46 -26.10
C GLU A 146 14.42 35.75 -26.47
N GLY A 147 14.62 36.48 -27.57
CA GLY A 147 15.94 36.91 -28.06
C GLY A 147 16.84 35.78 -28.60
N ARG A 148 16.30 34.58 -28.84
CA ARG A 148 17.05 33.38 -29.21
C ARG A 148 16.78 32.97 -30.66
N THR A 149 17.77 32.34 -31.30
CA THR A 149 17.58 31.71 -32.61
C THR A 149 16.92 30.33 -32.45
N SER A 150 16.39 29.76 -33.53
CA SER A 150 15.78 28.41 -33.53
C SER A 150 16.70 27.31 -32.97
N ASP A 151 18.02 27.49 -32.99
CA ASP A 151 18.99 26.53 -32.41
C ASP A 151 19.16 26.68 -30.90
N GLN A 152 18.62 27.74 -30.31
CA GLN A 152 18.71 28.08 -28.89
C GLN A 152 17.34 28.08 -28.19
N ILE A 153 16.27 27.71 -28.90
CA ILE A 153 14.91 27.64 -28.36
C ILE A 153 14.64 26.28 -27.73
N PHE A 154 13.95 26.28 -26.58
CA PHE A 154 13.27 25.11 -26.04
C PHE A 154 11.77 25.40 -25.94
N GLY A 155 10.95 24.41 -26.22
CA GLY A 155 9.51 24.51 -26.03
C GLY A 155 8.88 23.17 -25.72
N LEU A 156 7.91 23.17 -24.80
CA LEU A 156 7.08 22.02 -24.50
C LEU A 156 5.64 22.48 -24.31
N ILE A 157 4.72 21.89 -25.08
CA ILE A 157 3.29 22.19 -25.06
C ILE A 157 2.48 20.91 -24.83
N VAL A 158 1.41 21.01 -24.05
CA VAL A 158 0.41 19.97 -23.82
C VAL A 158 -0.96 20.56 -24.12
N ALA A 159 -1.78 19.89 -24.91
CA ALA A 159 -3.17 20.29 -25.18
C ALA A 159 -4.07 19.05 -25.35
N ALA A 160 -5.39 19.21 -25.34
CA ALA A 160 -6.29 18.12 -25.71
C ALA A 160 -5.98 17.60 -27.14
N SER A 161 -6.12 16.30 -27.39
CA SER A 161 -5.77 15.68 -28.69
C SER A 161 -6.63 16.19 -29.84
N SER A 162 -7.87 16.60 -29.56
CA SER A 162 -8.76 17.30 -30.49
C SER A 162 -8.18 18.62 -31.00
N ASP A 163 -7.23 19.18 -30.27
CA ASP A 163 -6.56 20.44 -30.55
C ASP A 163 -5.08 20.25 -30.96
N PHE A 164 -4.73 19.09 -31.56
CA PHE A 164 -3.39 18.79 -32.10
C PHE A 164 -2.80 19.92 -32.95
N ALA A 165 -3.65 20.66 -33.67
CA ALA A 165 -3.24 21.82 -34.47
C ALA A 165 -2.54 22.92 -33.64
N ILE A 166 -2.91 23.09 -32.36
CA ILE A 166 -2.28 24.03 -31.44
C ILE A 166 -0.85 23.58 -31.11
N VAL A 167 -0.69 22.29 -30.79
CA VAL A 167 0.62 21.67 -30.49
C VAL A 167 1.54 21.77 -31.71
N HIS A 168 1.04 21.40 -32.90
CA HIS A 168 1.80 21.45 -34.14
C HIS A 168 2.20 22.88 -34.53
N LYS A 169 1.31 23.86 -34.34
CA LYS A 169 1.59 25.28 -34.62
C LYS A 169 2.67 25.84 -33.70
N ALA A 170 2.60 25.53 -32.40
CA ALA A 170 3.60 25.96 -31.42
C ALA A 170 5.01 25.43 -31.76
N VAL A 171 5.10 24.12 -32.06
CA VAL A 171 6.36 23.50 -32.49
C VAL A 171 6.89 24.11 -33.79
N GLY A 172 6.01 24.40 -34.76
CA GLY A 172 6.38 25.07 -36.01
C GLY A 172 6.91 26.49 -35.80
N GLN A 173 6.39 27.23 -34.81
CA GLN A 173 6.89 28.57 -34.47
C GLN A 173 8.32 28.49 -33.91
N TRP A 174 8.60 27.56 -33.00
CA TRP A 174 9.95 27.36 -32.46
C TRP A 174 10.95 26.91 -33.51
N PHE A 175 10.54 26.03 -34.43
CA PHE A 175 11.37 25.61 -35.57
C PHE A 175 11.79 26.78 -36.46
N ASN A 176 10.88 27.75 -36.66
CA ASN A 176 11.13 28.96 -37.43
C ASN A 176 11.84 30.08 -36.65
N GLY A 177 12.17 29.85 -35.36
CA GLY A 177 12.86 30.83 -34.52
C GLY A 177 11.94 31.90 -33.93
N THR A 178 10.64 31.62 -33.80
CA THR A 178 9.62 32.53 -33.26
C THR A 178 8.97 31.97 -32.00
N CYS A 179 8.53 32.84 -31.09
CA CYS A 179 7.92 32.43 -29.83
C CYS A 179 6.40 32.30 -29.95
N VAL A 180 5.83 31.41 -29.14
CA VAL A 180 4.37 31.31 -29.00
C VAL A 180 3.89 32.51 -28.20
N ASP A 181 2.84 33.19 -28.67
CA ASP A 181 2.22 34.29 -27.93
C ASP A 181 1.43 33.73 -26.74
N THR A 182 1.81 34.13 -25.52
CA THR A 182 1.20 33.66 -24.27
C THR A 182 0.17 34.62 -23.69
N SER A 183 -0.12 35.74 -24.36
CA SER A 183 -1.05 36.77 -23.86
C SER A 183 -2.48 36.28 -23.61
N SER A 184 -2.87 35.17 -24.24
CA SER A 184 -4.19 34.54 -24.09
C SER A 184 -4.27 33.44 -23.02
N TYR A 185 -3.18 33.14 -22.31
CA TYR A 185 -3.14 32.12 -21.26
C TYR A 185 -3.58 32.69 -19.91
N ALA A 186 -4.32 31.89 -19.13
CA ALA A 186 -4.95 32.35 -17.88
C ALA A 186 -3.94 32.75 -16.79
N GLU A 187 -2.79 32.09 -16.73
CA GLU A 187 -1.69 32.42 -15.83
C GLU A 187 -0.35 32.29 -16.58
N THR A 188 0.62 33.14 -16.24
CA THR A 188 1.99 33.06 -16.77
C THR A 188 2.96 33.06 -15.60
N LEU A 189 3.67 31.95 -15.41
CA LEU A 189 4.74 31.83 -14.42
C LEU A 189 6.10 32.08 -15.11
N GLN A 190 6.84 33.07 -14.63
CA GLN A 190 8.22 33.29 -15.05
C GLN A 190 9.16 32.51 -14.14
N LEU A 191 9.90 31.54 -14.71
CA LEU A 191 10.92 30.79 -13.98
C LEU A 191 12.18 31.67 -13.81
N ASN A 192 12.68 31.80 -12.58
CA ASN A 192 13.90 32.57 -12.28
C ASN A 192 15.15 31.97 -12.95
N SER A 193 16.25 32.75 -13.02
CA SER A 193 17.45 32.49 -13.83
C SER A 193 17.91 31.02 -13.85
N THR A 194 17.49 30.30 -14.88
CA THR A 194 17.81 28.88 -15.07
C THR A 194 19.05 28.77 -15.95
N THR A 195 20.12 28.13 -15.45
CA THR A 195 21.37 27.96 -16.21
C THR A 195 21.27 26.73 -17.10
N ILE A 196 21.25 26.91 -18.42
CA ILE A 196 21.24 25.81 -19.38
C ILE A 196 22.64 25.64 -19.96
N ALA A 197 23.15 24.40 -19.93
CA ALA A 197 24.38 24.06 -20.61
C ALA A 197 24.19 24.12 -22.14
N THR A 198 25.07 24.85 -22.82
CA THR A 198 25.13 24.90 -24.28
C THR A 198 26.32 24.12 -24.80
N VAL A 199 26.19 23.61 -26.01
CA VAL A 199 27.22 22.78 -26.64
C VAL A 199 28.30 23.71 -27.18
N LYS A 200 29.54 23.57 -26.70
CA LYS A 200 30.69 24.39 -27.15
C LYS A 200 31.10 23.98 -28.57
N PRO A 201 31.20 24.88 -29.56
CA PRO A 201 31.63 24.49 -30.90
C PRO A 201 33.10 24.04 -30.89
N THR A 202 33.37 22.85 -31.42
CA THR A 202 34.73 22.36 -31.66
C THR A 202 35.26 23.00 -32.95
N VAL A 203 36.06 24.06 -32.84
CA VAL A 203 36.85 24.56 -33.98
C VAL A 203 38.08 23.66 -34.12
N GLY A 204 38.02 22.73 -35.08
CA GLY A 204 39.19 21.93 -35.45
C GLY A 204 40.27 22.77 -36.13
N PRO A 205 41.56 22.43 -36.00
CA PRO A 205 42.66 23.22 -36.52
C PRO A 205 42.67 23.16 -38.06
N THR A 206 42.47 24.30 -38.72
CA THR A 206 42.86 24.45 -40.13
C THR A 206 44.38 24.43 -40.21
N SER A 207 44.92 23.27 -40.60
CA SER A 207 46.31 23.15 -41.02
C SER A 207 46.54 24.00 -42.27
N VAL A 208 47.36 25.03 -42.09
CA VAL A 208 47.92 25.84 -43.17
C VAL A 208 48.91 24.96 -43.94
N GLY A 209 48.43 24.32 -45.01
CA GLY A 209 49.26 23.71 -46.04
C GLY A 209 49.53 24.71 -47.15
N SER A 210 50.56 25.55 -46.97
CA SER A 210 51.08 26.41 -48.04
C SER A 210 51.79 25.54 -49.09
N LYS A 211 51.21 25.44 -50.29
CA LYS A 211 51.87 25.56 -51.61
C LYS A 211 50.97 24.98 -52.70
N THR A 212 50.17 25.82 -53.35
CA THR A 212 50.01 25.73 -54.81
C THR A 212 49.67 27.11 -55.37
N THR A 213 50.68 27.66 -56.05
CA THR A 213 50.71 28.74 -57.04
C THR A 213 49.39 29.40 -57.45
N VAL A 214 49.33 30.72 -57.20
CA VAL A 214 48.48 31.68 -57.90
C VAL A 214 48.98 31.82 -59.34
N SER A 215 48.13 31.51 -60.31
CA SER A 215 48.25 31.99 -61.68
C SER A 215 46.98 32.77 -62.02
N THR A 216 47.19 34.00 -62.44
CA THR A 216 46.18 35.01 -62.75
C THR A 216 45.68 34.92 -64.21
N ALA A 217 44.42 35.30 -64.37
CA ALA A 217 43.81 35.91 -65.56
C ALA A 217 43.21 34.97 -66.65
N PRO A 218 42.35 35.47 -67.54
CA PRO A 218 40.90 35.32 -67.41
C PRO A 218 40.28 34.67 -68.67
N SER A 219 39.17 33.94 -68.54
CA SER A 219 38.37 33.59 -69.71
C SER A 219 36.92 33.42 -69.31
N ALA A 220 36.16 34.46 -69.64
CA ALA A 220 34.73 34.41 -69.79
C ALA A 220 34.37 33.31 -70.81
N SER A 221 33.51 32.38 -70.41
CA SER A 221 32.64 31.71 -71.36
C SER A 221 31.22 31.78 -70.80
N ASN A 222 30.40 32.52 -71.54
CA ASN A 222 28.96 32.61 -71.35
C ASN A 222 28.36 31.20 -71.41
N LEU A 223 27.86 30.72 -70.29
CA LEU A 223 26.78 29.74 -70.28
C LEU A 223 25.58 30.41 -69.63
N THR A 224 24.66 30.84 -70.50
CA THR A 224 23.28 31.16 -70.17
C THR A 224 22.62 29.92 -69.56
N ALA A 225 22.78 29.73 -68.25
CA ALA A 225 21.90 28.87 -67.49
C ALA A 225 20.75 29.75 -66.99
N ARG A 226 19.58 29.61 -67.62
CA ARG A 226 18.32 29.99 -66.97
C ARG A 226 18.34 29.37 -65.59
N GLY A 227 18.45 30.19 -64.54
CA GLY A 227 18.21 29.79 -63.16
C GLY A 227 16.74 29.44 -63.00
N ARG A 228 16.33 28.31 -63.56
CA ARG A 228 15.12 27.62 -63.16
C ARG A 228 15.45 27.13 -61.75
N LEU A 229 14.83 27.73 -60.74
CA LEU A 229 14.83 27.19 -59.38
C LEU A 229 14.47 25.71 -59.50
N GLN A 230 15.45 24.85 -59.32
CA GLN A 230 15.21 23.42 -59.21
C GLN A 230 14.86 23.11 -57.77
N ALA A 231 13.80 22.34 -57.58
CA ALA A 231 13.45 21.77 -56.29
C ALA A 231 14.69 21.06 -55.70
N ARG A 232 15.04 21.38 -54.45
CA ARG A 232 16.25 20.89 -53.79
C ARG A 232 16.19 19.44 -53.31
N ALA A 233 15.18 18.66 -53.71
CA ALA A 233 15.19 17.20 -53.66
C ALA A 233 13.95 16.61 -54.36
N ASP A 234 14.16 15.60 -55.20
CA ASP A 234 13.17 14.56 -55.47
C ASP A 234 13.33 13.49 -54.38
N CYS A 235 12.28 13.20 -53.61
CA CYS A 235 12.26 12.02 -52.74
C CYS A 235 12.33 10.75 -53.60
N ARG A 236 13.40 9.96 -53.49
CA ARG A 236 13.50 8.60 -54.05
C ARG A 236 13.93 7.61 -52.97
N ALA A 237 13.25 6.46 -52.90
CA ALA A 237 13.62 5.31 -52.08
C ALA A 237 13.97 4.10 -52.98
N ILE A 238 14.93 3.28 -52.52
CA ILE A 238 15.40 2.02 -53.16
C ILE A 238 15.09 0.85 -52.23
N ALA A 239 14.66 -0.29 -52.79
CA ALA A 239 14.26 -1.50 -52.06
C ALA A 239 15.43 -2.44 -51.67
N VAL A 240 15.32 -3.16 -50.55
CA VAL A 240 16.05 -4.43 -50.29
C VAL A 240 15.17 -5.45 -49.53
N LYS A 241 15.09 -6.69 -50.04
CA LYS A 241 14.47 -7.88 -49.40
C LYS A 241 15.48 -8.60 -48.49
N SER A 242 15.15 -8.88 -47.23
CA SER A 242 15.44 -10.14 -46.49
C SER A 242 14.91 -10.11 -45.05
N LYS A 243 14.46 -11.27 -44.53
CA LYS A 243 13.88 -11.47 -43.18
C LYS A 243 14.86 -11.07 -42.06
N LEU A 244 14.35 -10.37 -41.04
CA LEU A 244 15.03 -10.17 -39.75
C LEU A 244 15.31 -11.52 -39.04
N PRO A 245 16.38 -11.62 -38.22
CA PRO A 245 16.65 -12.82 -37.43
C PRO A 245 15.60 -13.01 -36.34
N ASP A 246 15.06 -14.23 -36.24
CA ASP A 246 14.17 -14.65 -35.15
C ASP A 246 14.98 -14.80 -33.86
N ILE A 247 14.84 -13.86 -32.94
CA ILE A 247 15.49 -13.86 -31.61
C ILE A 247 14.68 -14.59 -30.55
N ARG A 248 13.55 -15.21 -30.92
CA ARG A 248 12.71 -15.94 -29.96
C ARG A 248 13.50 -17.09 -29.36
N PRO A 249 13.52 -17.21 -28.02
CA PRO A 249 14.11 -18.36 -27.36
C PRO A 249 13.47 -19.65 -27.87
N LYS A 250 14.29 -20.66 -28.13
CA LYS A 250 13.83 -21.96 -28.62
C LYS A 250 13.62 -22.92 -27.45
N LYS A 251 12.65 -23.81 -27.64
CA LYS A 251 12.40 -24.95 -26.75
C LYS A 251 13.66 -25.80 -26.61
N ASN A 252 13.95 -26.24 -25.39
CA ASN A 252 15.09 -27.11 -25.10
C ASN A 252 14.87 -28.52 -25.66
N ALA A 253 15.97 -29.24 -25.92
CA ALA A 253 15.94 -30.59 -26.50
C ALA A 253 15.22 -31.64 -25.63
N ASP A 254 15.20 -31.43 -24.31
CA ASP A 254 14.52 -32.30 -23.34
C ASP A 254 13.00 -32.06 -23.27
N GLY A 255 12.48 -31.16 -24.09
CA GLY A 255 11.07 -30.80 -24.11
C GLY A 255 10.70 -29.65 -23.17
N SER A 256 11.65 -29.12 -22.38
CA SER A 256 11.42 -27.98 -21.50
C SER A 256 11.44 -26.65 -22.26
N CYS A 257 10.76 -25.63 -21.72
CA CYS A 257 10.83 -24.29 -22.27
C CYS A 257 12.15 -23.60 -21.89
N PHE A 258 12.50 -22.55 -22.64
CA PHE A 258 13.52 -21.61 -22.21
C PHE A 258 13.02 -20.87 -20.96
N ALA A 259 13.65 -21.17 -19.82
CA ALA A 259 13.23 -20.67 -18.52
C ALA A 259 13.89 -19.32 -18.20
N TYR A 260 13.10 -18.39 -17.67
CA TYR A 260 13.56 -17.07 -17.23
C TYR A 260 13.14 -16.83 -15.79
N GLN A 261 14.07 -16.37 -14.97
CA GLN A 261 13.79 -15.95 -13.60
C GLN A 261 13.52 -14.45 -13.59
N ILE A 262 12.33 -14.07 -13.12
CA ILE A 262 11.89 -12.68 -12.97
C ILE A 262 12.78 -11.95 -11.97
N LYS A 263 13.24 -10.75 -12.33
CA LYS A 263 14.07 -9.88 -11.48
C LYS A 263 13.25 -8.71 -10.92
N GLY A 264 13.75 -8.08 -9.86
CA GLY A 264 13.18 -6.83 -9.33
C GLY A 264 13.14 -5.73 -10.40
N GLY A 265 12.00 -5.06 -10.56
CA GLY A 265 11.78 -4.06 -11.62
C GLY A 265 11.46 -4.64 -13.00
N ASP A 266 11.16 -5.94 -13.10
CA ASP A 266 10.60 -6.52 -14.32
C ASP A 266 9.08 -6.35 -14.39
N PHE A 267 8.57 -6.19 -15.62
CA PHE A 267 7.16 -6.22 -15.96
C PHE A 267 6.98 -6.88 -17.33
N CYS A 268 5.77 -7.36 -17.65
CA CYS A 268 5.56 -8.23 -18.81
C CYS A 268 6.03 -7.66 -20.15
N ALA A 269 5.79 -6.37 -20.38
CA ALA A 269 6.22 -5.74 -21.64
C ALA A 269 7.74 -5.74 -21.78
N LYS A 270 8.48 -5.43 -20.71
CA LYS A 270 9.95 -5.50 -20.66
C LYS A 270 10.45 -6.89 -21.03
N ILE A 271 9.96 -7.94 -20.35
CA ILE A 271 10.40 -9.32 -20.63
C ILE A 271 10.03 -9.78 -22.04
N ALA A 272 8.81 -9.50 -22.49
CA ALA A 272 8.33 -9.95 -23.79
C ALA A 272 9.16 -9.32 -24.92
N VAL A 273 9.36 -8.01 -24.87
CA VAL A 273 10.13 -7.25 -25.88
C VAL A 273 11.58 -7.70 -25.94
N SER A 274 12.26 -7.86 -24.80
CA SER A 274 13.65 -8.31 -24.76
C SER A 274 13.88 -9.72 -25.31
N ASN A 275 12.83 -10.49 -25.59
CA ASN A 275 12.89 -11.87 -26.06
C ASN A 275 12.12 -12.12 -27.37
N GLY A 276 11.75 -11.05 -28.10
CA GLY A 276 11.05 -11.18 -29.39
C GLY A 276 9.62 -11.74 -29.29
N LEU A 277 8.98 -11.58 -28.13
CA LEU A 277 7.60 -11.99 -27.82
C LEU A 277 6.70 -10.76 -27.67
N THR A 278 5.40 -10.93 -27.89
CA THR A 278 4.36 -10.01 -27.42
C THR A 278 3.95 -10.36 -25.99
N VAL A 279 3.38 -9.40 -25.25
CA VAL A 279 2.80 -9.66 -23.92
C VAL A 279 1.80 -10.81 -23.96
N LYS A 280 0.95 -10.86 -25.00
CA LYS A 280 -0.03 -11.92 -25.20
C LYS A 280 0.61 -13.29 -25.47
N GLU A 281 1.72 -13.33 -26.21
CA GLU A 281 2.49 -14.58 -26.40
C GLU A 281 3.13 -15.02 -25.09
N LEU A 282 3.74 -14.10 -24.33
CA LEU A 282 4.29 -14.38 -23.01
C LEU A 282 3.23 -14.94 -22.06
N GLU A 283 2.02 -14.35 -22.06
CA GLU A 283 0.88 -14.89 -21.31
C GLU A 283 0.52 -16.31 -21.75
N ASN A 284 0.41 -16.55 -23.05
CA ASN A 284 0.06 -17.85 -23.61
C ASN A 284 1.07 -18.94 -23.25
N LEU A 285 2.37 -18.62 -23.30
CA LEU A 285 3.45 -19.54 -22.93
C LEU A 285 3.39 -19.94 -21.46
N ASN A 286 2.81 -19.10 -20.59
CA ASN A 286 2.84 -19.29 -19.15
C ASN A 286 1.50 -19.69 -18.51
N LYS A 287 0.44 -19.89 -19.31
CA LYS A 287 -0.87 -20.34 -18.82
C LYS A 287 -0.81 -21.59 -17.95
N ASN A 288 0.12 -22.50 -18.25
CA ASN A 288 0.32 -23.76 -17.54
C ASN A 288 1.60 -23.77 -16.68
N THR A 289 2.23 -22.62 -16.48
CA THR A 289 3.46 -22.50 -15.69
C THR A 289 3.13 -22.30 -14.22
N TRP A 290 3.73 -23.14 -13.38
CA TRP A 290 3.72 -22.96 -11.95
C TRP A 290 4.47 -21.69 -11.55
N GLY A 291 3.86 -20.87 -10.71
CA GLY A 291 4.32 -19.53 -10.29
C GLY A 291 3.85 -18.34 -11.15
N TRP A 292 3.22 -18.55 -12.32
CA TRP A 292 2.73 -17.44 -13.16
C TRP A 292 1.55 -16.71 -12.50
N ASN A 293 1.44 -15.39 -12.64
CA ASN A 293 0.37 -14.58 -12.03
C ASN A 293 -0.40 -13.73 -13.06
N GLY A 294 -0.11 -13.89 -14.36
CA GLY A 294 -0.62 -13.01 -15.41
C GLY A 294 0.04 -11.63 -15.40
N CYS A 295 -0.05 -10.93 -16.52
CA CYS A 295 0.65 -9.66 -16.70
C CYS A 295 0.02 -8.48 -15.97
N GLU A 296 -1.28 -8.56 -15.68
CA GLU A 296 -2.05 -7.49 -15.03
C GLU A 296 -1.85 -7.44 -13.49
N ASN A 297 -1.41 -8.54 -12.88
CA ASN A 297 -1.29 -8.66 -11.42
C ASN A 297 0.13 -8.40 -10.90
N GLY A 298 1.02 -7.90 -11.77
CA GLY A 298 2.43 -7.70 -11.45
C GLY A 298 3.23 -9.01 -11.37
N PHE A 299 4.55 -8.87 -11.41
CA PHE A 299 5.46 -10.00 -11.23
C PHE A 299 5.88 -10.17 -9.78
N ARG A 300 6.01 -11.43 -9.36
CA ARG A 300 6.72 -11.78 -8.13
C ARG A 300 8.18 -12.00 -8.50
N PRO A 301 9.13 -11.22 -7.95
CA PRO A 301 10.55 -11.49 -8.12
C PRO A 301 10.87 -12.94 -7.77
N ASP A 302 11.87 -13.51 -8.45
CA ASP A 302 12.37 -14.87 -8.30
C ASP A 302 11.46 -16.01 -8.82
N ASN A 303 10.26 -15.70 -9.31
CA ASN A 303 9.43 -16.68 -10.01
C ASN A 303 10.00 -16.99 -11.40
N TRP A 304 9.82 -18.24 -11.83
CA TRP A 304 10.32 -18.75 -13.11
C TRP A 304 9.20 -18.86 -14.15
N ILE A 305 9.48 -18.42 -15.37
CA ILE A 305 8.52 -18.39 -16.48
C ILE A 305 9.14 -18.96 -17.75
N CYS A 306 8.29 -19.38 -18.68
CA CYS A 306 8.66 -19.83 -20.02
C CYS A 306 8.69 -18.66 -21.01
N LEU A 307 9.79 -18.55 -21.76
CA LEU A 307 9.93 -17.64 -22.90
C LEU A 307 9.89 -18.37 -24.26
N SER A 308 9.67 -19.68 -24.24
CA SER A 308 9.44 -20.50 -25.43
C SER A 308 8.34 -21.52 -25.16
N GLU A 309 7.87 -22.22 -26.19
CA GLU A 309 7.04 -23.41 -26.00
C GLU A 309 7.77 -24.48 -25.16
N GLY A 310 7.02 -25.29 -24.43
CA GLY A 310 7.55 -26.36 -23.57
C GLY A 310 7.06 -26.24 -22.13
N THR A 311 7.53 -27.15 -21.29
CA THR A 311 7.23 -27.13 -19.85
C THR A 311 8.38 -26.51 -19.10
N LEU A 312 8.12 -25.66 -18.11
CA LEU A 312 9.18 -25.15 -17.23
C LEU A 312 10.04 -26.32 -16.68
N PRO A 313 11.38 -26.24 -16.63
CA PRO A 313 12.20 -27.27 -15.98
C PRO A 313 11.76 -27.50 -14.53
N PHE A 314 11.90 -28.75 -14.03
CA PHE A 314 11.58 -29.04 -12.63
C PHE A 314 12.61 -28.35 -11.74
N LEU A 315 12.17 -27.32 -11.04
CA LEU A 315 13.05 -26.39 -10.34
C LEU A 315 13.75 -27.07 -9.16
N ALA A 316 14.92 -26.54 -8.80
CA ALA A 316 15.68 -27.01 -7.64
C ALA A 316 14.84 -26.91 -6.36
N LEU A 317 15.07 -27.85 -5.44
CA LEU A 317 14.44 -27.84 -4.13
C LEU A 317 14.93 -26.61 -3.35
N ILE A 318 14.01 -25.91 -2.70
CA ILE A 318 14.31 -24.78 -1.83
C ILE A 318 14.42 -25.33 -0.41
N ALA A 319 15.59 -25.19 0.21
CA ALA A 319 15.90 -25.82 1.50
C ALA A 319 14.86 -25.52 2.61
N ASN A 320 14.21 -24.35 2.58
CA ASN A 320 13.21 -23.91 3.54
C ASN A 320 11.76 -23.95 3.01
N ALA A 321 11.49 -24.49 1.81
CA ALA A 321 10.12 -24.63 1.33
C ALA A 321 9.36 -25.68 2.17
N VAL A 322 8.25 -25.27 2.79
CA VAL A 322 7.45 -26.13 3.69
C VAL A 322 6.39 -26.93 2.91
N CYS A 323 5.95 -26.41 1.78
CA CYS A 323 4.95 -26.99 0.86
C CYS A 323 5.24 -26.54 -0.58
N GLY A 324 4.51 -27.10 -1.54
CA GLY A 324 4.69 -26.88 -2.98
C GLY A 324 5.71 -27.83 -3.64
N PRO A 325 5.89 -27.70 -4.97
CA PRO A 325 6.74 -28.61 -5.75
C PRO A 325 8.23 -28.52 -5.45
N GLN A 326 8.70 -27.44 -4.82
CA GLN A 326 10.11 -27.25 -4.44
C GLN A 326 10.41 -27.65 -2.99
N LYS A 327 9.45 -28.21 -2.24
CA LYS A 327 9.67 -28.71 -0.86
C LYS A 327 10.77 -29.78 -0.83
N PRO A 328 11.71 -29.76 0.13
CA PRO A 328 12.72 -30.82 0.27
C PRO A 328 12.10 -32.23 0.28
N GLY A 329 12.71 -33.16 -0.47
CA GLY A 329 12.22 -34.53 -0.64
C GLY A 329 11.21 -34.74 -1.79
N THR A 330 10.82 -33.69 -2.51
CA THR A 330 9.90 -33.82 -3.65
C THR A 330 10.58 -34.43 -4.86
N VAL A 331 9.94 -35.44 -5.47
CA VAL A 331 10.42 -36.08 -6.70
C VAL A 331 9.52 -35.69 -7.87
N LYS A 332 10.13 -35.30 -9.01
CA LYS A 332 9.42 -34.98 -10.25
C LYS A 332 8.61 -36.19 -10.74
N PRO A 333 7.28 -36.10 -10.87
CA PRO A 333 6.48 -37.20 -11.43
C PRO A 333 6.82 -37.42 -12.91
N ARG A 334 6.95 -38.68 -13.32
CA ARG A 334 7.29 -39.04 -14.70
C ARG A 334 6.19 -38.57 -15.67
N GLY A 335 6.57 -37.86 -16.73
CA GLY A 335 5.63 -37.40 -17.78
C GLY A 335 4.65 -36.30 -17.37
N SER A 336 4.93 -35.58 -16.28
CA SER A 336 4.07 -34.50 -15.76
C SER A 336 4.49 -33.11 -16.24
N GLU A 337 3.53 -32.18 -16.35
CA GLU A 337 3.76 -30.78 -16.71
C GLU A 337 3.85 -29.86 -15.48
N SER A 338 4.29 -28.62 -15.68
CA SER A 338 4.47 -27.62 -14.61
C SER A 338 3.20 -27.38 -13.80
N LYS A 339 2.03 -27.33 -14.47
CA LYS A 339 0.71 -27.28 -13.82
C LYS A 339 0.39 -28.49 -12.94
N ASP A 340 0.91 -29.68 -13.25
CA ASP A 340 0.69 -30.89 -12.45
C ASP A 340 1.54 -30.88 -11.19
N TRP A 341 2.70 -30.22 -11.23
CA TRP A 341 3.56 -30.05 -10.06
C TRP A 341 2.93 -29.15 -9.01
N ALA A 342 1.99 -28.27 -9.40
CA ALA A 342 1.18 -27.49 -8.46
C ALA A 342 0.33 -28.37 -7.52
N LYS A 343 0.21 -29.68 -7.77
CA LYS A 343 -0.45 -30.64 -6.87
C LYS A 343 0.51 -31.27 -5.86
N LEU A 344 1.82 -31.10 -6.03
CA LEU A 344 2.84 -31.72 -5.18
C LEU A 344 2.99 -30.95 -3.88
N ASN A 345 2.92 -31.68 -2.77
CA ASN A 345 2.94 -31.14 -1.40
C ASN A 345 1.99 -29.94 -1.27
N PRO A 346 0.69 -30.10 -1.56
CA PRO A 346 -0.24 -28.99 -1.57
C PRO A 346 -0.14 -28.27 -0.23
N CYS A 347 -0.11 -26.93 -0.28
CA CYS A 347 -0.04 -26.08 0.90
C CYS A 347 -1.37 -26.17 1.69
N THR A 348 -2.08 -25.08 1.88
CA THR A 348 -3.41 -25.08 2.52
C THR A 348 -4.51 -25.76 1.68
N ALA A 349 -4.16 -26.34 0.53
CA ALA A 349 -5.09 -27.05 -0.34
C ALA A 349 -5.26 -28.52 0.07
N LYS A 350 -6.44 -29.10 -0.21
CA LYS A 350 -6.72 -30.51 0.08
C LYS A 350 -5.70 -31.40 -0.61
N LYS A 351 -5.25 -32.45 0.08
CA LYS A 351 -4.35 -33.48 -0.48
C LYS A 351 -4.88 -33.98 -1.83
N ASP A 352 -3.99 -34.07 -2.83
CA ASP A 352 -4.27 -34.52 -4.19
C ASP A 352 -5.27 -33.63 -4.98
N THR A 353 -5.52 -32.40 -4.54
CA THR A 353 -6.30 -31.40 -5.29
C THR A 353 -5.41 -30.36 -5.96
N TYR A 354 -5.96 -29.66 -6.98
CA TYR A 354 -5.34 -28.46 -7.52
C TYR A 354 -5.31 -27.38 -6.43
N GLY A 355 -4.22 -27.34 -5.66
CA GLY A 355 -3.93 -26.18 -4.85
C GLY A 355 -3.70 -24.99 -5.77
N CYS A 356 -4.31 -23.87 -5.45
CA CYS A 356 -3.88 -22.61 -6.01
C CYS A 356 -2.43 -22.37 -5.56
N ILE A 357 -1.47 -22.58 -6.46
CA ILE A 357 -0.07 -22.21 -6.22
C ILE A 357 0.42 -21.19 -7.26
N SER A 358 -0.30 -21.04 -8.38
CA SER A 358 -0.10 -20.00 -9.39
C SER A 358 -1.29 -19.88 -10.34
N ASN A 359 -1.40 -18.74 -11.02
CA ASN A 359 -2.48 -18.39 -11.95
C ASN A 359 -3.86 -18.44 -11.30
N CYS A 360 -3.91 -18.28 -9.98
CA CYS A 360 -5.16 -18.37 -9.26
C CYS A 360 -5.99 -17.09 -9.31
N GLY A 361 -5.43 -16.03 -9.88
CA GLY A 361 -5.88 -14.66 -9.69
C GLY A 361 -5.63 -14.17 -8.26
N MET A 362 -5.24 -12.90 -8.11
CA MET A 362 -5.22 -12.19 -6.83
C MET A 362 -6.57 -11.53 -6.51
N SER A 363 -7.61 -11.92 -7.23
CA SER A 363 -8.97 -11.45 -6.97
C SER A 363 -9.50 -12.06 -5.68
N ILE A 364 -10.04 -11.20 -4.84
CA ILE A 364 -10.84 -11.57 -3.67
C ILE A 364 -12.07 -12.34 -4.14
N ILE A 365 -12.35 -13.49 -3.51
CA ILE A 365 -13.60 -14.23 -3.78
C ILE A 365 -14.71 -13.57 -2.97
N GLN A 366 -15.61 -12.87 -3.68
CA GLN A 366 -16.73 -12.19 -3.05
C GLN A 366 -17.91 -13.16 -2.86
N SER A 367 -18.47 -13.19 -1.66
CA SER A 367 -19.78 -13.78 -1.40
C SER A 367 -20.88 -12.73 -1.62
N PHE A 368 -22.13 -13.07 -1.27
CA PHE A 368 -23.23 -12.11 -1.26
C PHE A 368 -22.92 -10.94 -0.33
N ARG A 369 -23.40 -9.75 -0.69
CA ARG A 369 -23.29 -8.57 0.15
C ARG A 369 -23.82 -8.85 1.57
N PRO A 370 -23.13 -8.42 2.65
CA PRO A 370 -23.67 -8.58 3.99
C PRO A 370 -24.99 -7.84 4.14
N PHE A 371 -25.89 -8.37 4.96
CA PHE A 371 -27.18 -7.73 5.27
C PHE A 371 -26.99 -6.37 5.95
N GLN A 372 -26.01 -6.29 6.84
CA GLN A 372 -25.57 -5.07 7.49
C GLN A 372 -24.04 -5.01 7.42
N PHE A 373 -23.48 -3.86 7.08
CA PHE A 373 -22.04 -3.66 7.16
C PHE A 373 -21.67 -3.36 8.63
N ILE A 374 -20.88 -4.24 9.23
CA ILE A 374 -20.48 -4.12 10.63
C ILE A 374 -19.41 -3.03 10.78
N LYS A 375 -19.69 -2.02 11.60
CA LYS A 375 -18.69 -1.11 12.16
C LYS A 375 -18.38 -1.60 13.58
N LEU A 376 -17.28 -2.32 13.74
CA LEU A 376 -16.83 -2.87 15.01
C LEU A 376 -15.71 -2.01 15.58
N GLY A 377 -15.78 -1.65 16.86
CA GLY A 377 -14.68 -1.02 17.58
C GLY A 377 -14.22 -1.90 18.75
N TYR A 378 -12.91 -2.07 18.91
CA TYR A 378 -12.35 -2.59 20.16
C TYR A 378 -12.19 -1.45 21.15
N PHE A 379 -12.58 -1.67 22.39
CA PHE A 379 -12.39 -0.75 23.50
C PHE A 379 -11.46 -1.38 24.53
N GLU A 380 -10.31 -0.76 24.75
CA GLU A 380 -9.31 -1.23 25.71
C GLU A 380 -9.83 -0.96 27.13
N GLY A 381 -10.37 -1.98 27.81
CA GLY A 381 -10.83 -1.89 29.20
C GLY A 381 -9.72 -1.50 30.19
N PHE A 382 -8.46 -1.72 29.80
CA PHE A 382 -7.27 -1.31 30.55
C PHE A 382 -6.82 0.13 30.24
N ASN A 383 -7.48 0.86 29.32
CA ASN A 383 -7.02 2.18 28.88
C ASN A 383 -6.91 3.23 30.01
N MET A 384 -7.69 3.05 31.10
CA MET A 384 -7.63 3.88 32.29
C MET A 384 -6.32 3.73 33.10
N GLY A 385 -5.52 2.71 32.80
CA GLY A 385 -4.17 2.54 33.34
C GLY A 385 -3.11 3.42 32.67
N ARG A 386 -3.44 4.09 31.55
CA ARG A 386 -2.57 5.09 30.92
C ARG A 386 -2.51 6.35 31.78
N GLU A 387 -1.38 7.06 31.70
CA GLU A 387 -1.19 8.32 32.43
C GLU A 387 -2.20 9.41 31.98
N CYS A 388 -2.61 9.36 30.71
CA CYS A 388 -3.46 10.36 30.09
C CYS A 388 -4.14 9.84 28.83
N LEU A 389 -4.98 10.69 28.21
CA LEU A 389 -5.79 10.35 27.02
C LEU A 389 -6.74 9.17 27.23
N ASN A 390 -7.18 8.98 28.48
CA ASN A 390 -8.10 7.94 28.86
C ASN A 390 -9.49 8.22 28.29
N MET A 391 -10.22 7.17 27.98
CA MET A 391 -11.59 7.22 27.51
C MET A 391 -12.47 6.36 28.42
N ASP A 392 -13.54 6.96 28.94
CA ASP A 392 -14.56 6.18 29.63
C ASP A 392 -15.45 5.46 28.63
N ALA A 393 -15.83 4.21 28.89
CA ALA A 393 -16.66 3.43 27.99
C ALA A 393 -17.98 4.14 27.65
N SER A 394 -18.55 4.96 28.56
CA SER A 394 -19.76 5.74 28.28
C SER A 394 -19.60 6.79 27.18
N GLN A 395 -18.36 7.13 26.81
CA GLN A 395 -18.03 8.08 25.76
C GLN A 395 -17.91 7.42 24.38
N ILE A 396 -18.09 6.10 24.28
CA ILE A 396 -18.00 5.40 23.00
C ILE A 396 -19.08 5.89 22.05
N ASP A 397 -18.67 6.21 20.82
CA ASP A 397 -19.57 6.67 19.76
C ASP A 397 -20.70 5.64 19.52
N PRO A 398 -21.98 6.02 19.70
CA PRO A 398 -23.10 5.10 19.50
C PRO A 398 -23.30 4.68 18.03
N SER A 399 -22.57 5.28 17.08
CA SER A 399 -22.60 4.89 15.65
C SER A 399 -21.94 3.54 15.36
N TYR A 400 -21.14 3.00 16.29
CA TYR A 400 -20.64 1.64 16.18
C TYR A 400 -21.81 0.65 16.22
N THR A 401 -21.72 -0.40 15.42
CA THR A 401 -22.71 -1.49 15.41
C THR A 401 -22.38 -2.57 16.46
N TYR A 402 -21.08 -2.76 16.73
CA TYR A 402 -20.54 -3.71 17.70
C TYR A 402 -19.40 -3.03 18.45
N ILE A 403 -19.32 -3.26 19.75
CA ILE A 403 -18.16 -2.90 20.57
C ILE A 403 -17.65 -4.16 21.27
N HIS A 404 -16.36 -4.41 21.10
CA HIS A 404 -15.64 -5.49 21.76
C HIS A 404 -14.89 -4.92 22.96
N PHE A 405 -15.26 -5.35 24.17
CA PHE A 405 -14.51 -5.02 25.39
C PHE A 405 -13.25 -5.90 25.46
N ALA A 406 -12.08 -5.27 25.36
CA ALA A 406 -10.77 -5.89 25.40
C ALA A 406 -10.04 -5.51 26.72
N PHE A 407 -9.88 -6.40 27.70
CA PHE A 407 -10.24 -7.81 27.68
C PHE A 407 -10.85 -8.23 29.01
N GLY A 408 -11.70 -9.26 28.95
CA GLY A 408 -11.92 -10.10 30.12
C GLY A 408 -10.72 -11.02 30.33
N MET A 409 -10.46 -11.39 31.58
CA MET A 409 -9.34 -12.24 31.97
C MET A 409 -9.81 -13.64 32.38
N ILE A 410 -8.91 -14.62 32.22
CA ILE A 410 -9.13 -16.02 32.60
C ILE A 410 -8.02 -16.43 33.55
N ASP A 411 -8.35 -16.97 34.72
CA ASP A 411 -7.35 -17.45 35.67
C ASP A 411 -6.91 -18.91 35.37
N ASN A 412 -5.93 -19.43 36.12
CA ASN A 412 -5.46 -20.82 35.97
C ASN A 412 -6.54 -21.88 36.26
N ASN A 413 -7.63 -21.51 36.93
CA ASN A 413 -8.78 -22.37 37.20
C ASN A 413 -9.90 -22.16 36.16
N PHE A 414 -9.65 -21.37 35.12
CA PHE A 414 -10.60 -20.95 34.09
C PHE A 414 -11.77 -20.09 34.60
N ASN A 415 -11.64 -19.45 35.76
CA ASN A 415 -12.61 -18.46 36.23
C ASN A 415 -12.41 -17.14 35.47
N ILE A 416 -13.53 -16.44 35.26
CA ILE A 416 -13.54 -15.17 34.55
C ILE A 416 -13.49 -14.00 35.53
N TYR A 417 -12.61 -13.03 35.27
CA TYR A 417 -12.45 -11.83 36.09
C TYR A 417 -12.02 -10.63 35.24
N GLN A 418 -12.01 -9.44 35.82
CA GLN A 418 -11.41 -8.24 35.21
C GLN A 418 -10.05 -7.97 35.84
N GLU A 419 -9.08 -7.54 35.03
CA GLU A 419 -7.67 -7.44 35.42
C GLU A 419 -7.46 -6.66 36.73
N ASN A 420 -8.17 -5.54 36.89
CA ASN A 420 -8.07 -4.68 38.06
C ASN A 420 -9.37 -3.87 38.27
N LYS A 421 -9.41 -3.03 39.31
CA LYS A 421 -10.59 -2.22 39.64
C LYS A 421 -10.97 -1.21 38.55
N LEU A 422 -10.01 -0.69 37.79
CA LEU A 422 -10.28 0.25 36.70
C LEU A 422 -10.91 -0.46 35.51
N ALA A 423 -10.40 -1.64 35.15
CA ALA A 423 -11.00 -2.49 34.13
C ALA A 423 -12.40 -2.96 34.53
N GLU A 424 -12.61 -3.31 35.81
CA GLU A 424 -13.94 -3.62 36.35
C GLU A 424 -14.89 -2.43 36.23
N PHE A 425 -14.46 -1.22 36.61
CA PHE A 425 -15.26 -0.01 36.44
C PHE A 425 -15.64 0.22 34.96
N GLN A 426 -14.67 0.09 34.05
CA GLN A 426 -14.91 0.21 32.61
C GLN A 426 -15.87 -0.85 32.10
N PHE A 427 -15.77 -2.08 32.58
CA PHE A 427 -16.68 -3.16 32.23
C PHE A 427 -18.12 -2.87 32.68
N GLN A 428 -18.30 -2.29 33.88
CA GLN A 428 -19.62 -1.86 34.36
C GLN A 428 -20.22 -0.74 33.50
N MET A 429 -19.39 0.20 33.00
CA MET A 429 -19.86 1.26 32.08
C MET A 429 -20.18 0.68 30.70
N PHE A 430 -19.33 -0.20 30.17
CA PHE A 430 -19.54 -0.90 28.91
C PHE A 430 -20.87 -1.66 28.87
N LYS A 431 -21.25 -2.34 29.96
CA LYS A 431 -22.55 -3.03 30.06
C LYS A 431 -23.74 -2.09 29.92
N LYS A 432 -23.60 -0.80 30.17
CA LYS A 432 -24.68 0.19 30.07
C LYS A 432 -24.83 0.80 28.68
N LEU A 433 -23.92 0.51 27.74
CA LEU A 433 -23.98 1.03 26.37
C LEU A 433 -25.31 0.71 25.69
N ARG A 434 -25.81 1.67 24.91
CA ARG A 434 -27.02 1.58 24.10
C ARG A 434 -26.66 1.93 22.65
N GLY A 435 -27.18 1.17 21.70
CA GLY A 435 -26.82 1.30 20.28
C GLY A 435 -26.04 0.08 19.78
N PRO A 436 -24.72 -0.01 20.03
CA PRO A 436 -23.93 -1.16 19.62
C PRO A 436 -24.28 -2.42 20.40
N LYS A 437 -24.08 -3.58 19.76
CA LYS A 437 -23.99 -4.88 20.46
C LYS A 437 -22.73 -4.93 21.30
N ARG A 438 -22.84 -5.42 22.53
CA ARG A 438 -21.77 -5.48 23.53
C ARG A 438 -21.16 -6.88 23.56
N ILE A 439 -19.95 -7.03 23.04
CA ILE A 439 -19.21 -8.29 22.98
C ILE A 439 -18.05 -8.24 23.97
N ILE A 440 -17.83 -9.30 24.74
CA ILE A 440 -16.62 -9.43 25.57
C ILE A 440 -15.58 -10.27 24.83
N SER A 441 -14.34 -9.79 24.84
CA SER A 441 -13.21 -10.47 24.20
C SER A 441 -12.26 -11.03 25.26
N PHE A 442 -11.74 -12.23 25.02
CA PHE A 442 -10.75 -12.87 25.88
C PHE A 442 -9.50 -13.20 25.10
N GLY A 443 -8.34 -12.81 25.64
CA GLY A 443 -7.05 -13.03 25.01
C GLY A 443 -6.28 -11.74 24.82
N GLY A 444 -5.92 -11.46 23.57
CA GLY A 444 -4.96 -10.41 23.19
C GLY A 444 -3.51 -10.88 23.32
N TRP A 445 -2.61 -10.11 22.75
CA TRP A 445 -1.17 -10.39 22.72
C TRP A 445 -0.58 -10.75 24.08
N VAL A 446 -0.68 -9.85 25.08
CA VAL A 446 -0.05 -10.06 26.41
C VAL A 446 -0.58 -11.31 27.11
N PHE A 447 -1.89 -11.58 27.03
CA PHE A 447 -2.46 -12.78 27.63
C PHE A 447 -2.03 -14.07 26.92
N SER A 448 -1.92 -14.02 25.59
CA SER A 448 -1.75 -15.19 24.74
C SER A 448 -0.29 -15.57 24.50
N ALA A 449 0.61 -14.58 24.44
CA ALA A 449 1.97 -14.72 23.98
C ALA A 449 3.03 -14.50 25.08
N GLU A 450 2.64 -14.05 26.27
CA GLU A 450 3.60 -13.73 27.35
C GLU A 450 3.35 -14.53 28.63
N ALA A 451 4.42 -14.73 29.40
CA ALA A 451 4.33 -15.30 30.74
C ALA A 451 3.73 -14.28 31.71
N PRO A 452 2.92 -14.72 32.71
CA PRO A 452 2.63 -16.11 33.04
C PRO A 452 1.40 -16.71 32.32
N ASN A 453 0.72 -15.97 31.44
CA ASN A 453 -0.65 -16.28 30.99
C ASN A 453 -0.74 -17.19 29.75
N TYR A 454 0.28 -17.23 28.89
CA TYR A 454 0.29 -18.06 27.67
C TYR A 454 -0.15 -19.54 27.85
N PRO A 455 0.08 -20.23 29.00
CA PRO A 455 -0.35 -21.61 29.17
C PRO A 455 -1.87 -21.77 29.35
N ILE A 456 -2.62 -20.70 29.65
CA ILE A 456 -4.02 -20.78 30.08
C ILE A 456 -4.91 -21.24 28.91
N PHE A 457 -4.83 -20.61 27.73
CA PHE A 457 -5.57 -21.11 26.57
C PHE A 457 -5.11 -22.51 26.15
N ARG A 458 -3.79 -22.74 26.08
CA ARG A 458 -3.21 -24.05 25.74
C ARG A 458 -3.71 -25.19 26.65
N SER A 459 -3.90 -24.89 27.93
CA SER A 459 -4.43 -25.85 28.91
C SER A 459 -5.96 -25.93 28.87
N GLY A 460 -6.62 -24.80 28.66
CA GLY A 460 -8.08 -24.67 28.66
C GLY A 460 -8.73 -25.34 27.47
N VAL A 461 -8.11 -25.33 26.28
CA VAL A 461 -8.67 -25.99 25.10
C VAL A 461 -8.60 -27.52 25.14
N LYS A 462 -7.79 -28.12 26.03
CA LYS A 462 -7.63 -29.57 26.13
C LYS A 462 -8.92 -30.26 26.59
N ALA A 463 -9.11 -31.51 26.18
CA ALA A 463 -10.32 -32.29 26.47
C ALA A 463 -10.71 -32.31 27.96
N GLN A 464 -9.76 -32.33 28.89
CA GLN A 464 -10.05 -32.37 30.33
C GLN A 464 -10.62 -31.04 30.87
N ASN A 465 -10.31 -29.91 30.23
CA ASN A 465 -10.60 -28.56 30.74
C ASN A 465 -11.63 -27.80 29.89
N ARG A 466 -11.78 -28.17 28.61
CA ARG A 466 -12.56 -27.45 27.60
C ARG A 466 -14.00 -27.18 28.03
N HIS A 467 -14.64 -28.14 28.69
CA HIS A 467 -16.00 -27.96 29.18
C HIS A 467 -16.08 -26.87 30.26
N LYS A 468 -15.17 -26.90 31.24
CA LYS A 468 -15.11 -25.89 32.30
C LYS A 468 -14.85 -24.50 31.73
N LEU A 469 -13.87 -24.37 30.82
CA LEU A 469 -13.59 -23.10 30.15
C LEU A 469 -14.81 -22.60 29.37
N ALA A 470 -15.44 -23.45 28.56
CA ALA A 470 -16.62 -23.07 27.78
C ALA A 470 -17.80 -22.66 28.66
N ASP A 471 -18.06 -23.39 29.75
CA ASP A 471 -19.14 -23.09 30.67
C ASP A 471 -18.94 -21.73 31.35
N ASN A 472 -17.71 -21.41 31.77
CA ASN A 472 -17.39 -20.15 32.42
C ASN A 472 -17.43 -18.96 31.46
N LEU A 473 -16.96 -19.12 30.22
CA LEU A 473 -17.08 -18.09 29.17
C LEU A 473 -18.55 -17.80 28.84
N VAL A 474 -19.35 -18.85 28.62
CA VAL A 474 -20.80 -18.70 28.32
C VAL A 474 -21.54 -18.09 29.50
N LYS A 475 -21.23 -18.51 30.72
CA LYS A 475 -21.79 -17.92 31.94
C LYS A 475 -21.49 -16.43 32.04
N CYS A 476 -20.25 -16.01 31.74
CA CYS A 476 -19.89 -14.59 31.74
C CYS A 476 -20.78 -13.77 30.78
N VAL A 477 -20.99 -14.27 29.55
CA VAL A 477 -21.85 -13.62 28.55
C VAL A 477 -23.29 -13.48 29.04
N ILE A 478 -23.86 -14.57 29.58
CA ILE A 478 -25.26 -14.62 30.02
C ILE A 478 -25.49 -13.77 31.26
N ASP A 479 -24.68 -13.95 32.31
CA ASP A 479 -24.84 -13.27 33.60
C ASP A 479 -24.71 -11.74 33.46
N ASN A 480 -23.93 -11.27 32.50
CA ASN A 480 -23.71 -9.85 32.24
C ASN A 480 -24.63 -9.26 31.17
N GLY A 481 -25.55 -10.05 30.61
CA GLY A 481 -26.49 -9.59 29.59
C GLY A 481 -25.80 -9.08 28.32
N LEU A 482 -24.68 -9.70 27.94
CA LEU A 482 -23.88 -9.34 26.76
C LEU A 482 -24.48 -9.96 25.48
N ASP A 483 -24.05 -9.43 24.34
CA ASP A 483 -24.58 -9.77 23.02
C ASP A 483 -23.71 -10.80 22.26
N GLY A 484 -22.56 -11.17 22.82
CA GLY A 484 -21.72 -12.23 22.27
C GLY A 484 -20.36 -12.37 22.93
N LEU A 485 -19.54 -13.22 22.32
CA LEU A 485 -18.21 -13.61 22.77
C LEU A 485 -17.22 -13.52 21.60
N ASP A 486 -16.04 -12.98 21.88
CA ASP A 486 -14.89 -13.01 20.98
C ASP A 486 -13.71 -13.71 21.67
N LEU A 487 -12.99 -14.54 20.91
CA LEU A 487 -11.75 -15.16 21.37
C LEU A 487 -10.57 -14.69 20.54
N ASP A 488 -9.65 -14.02 21.21
CA ASP A 488 -8.45 -13.41 20.63
C ASP A 488 -7.20 -14.16 21.11
N TRP A 489 -7.11 -15.45 20.78
CA TRP A 489 -5.94 -16.25 21.11
C TRP A 489 -4.83 -16.02 20.08
N GLU A 490 -3.73 -15.38 20.50
CA GLU A 490 -2.58 -15.03 19.67
C GLU A 490 -1.30 -15.85 19.96
N TYR A 491 -0.94 -16.88 19.20
CA TYR A 491 -1.80 -17.64 18.29
C TYR A 491 -1.73 -19.14 18.61
N PRO A 492 -2.84 -19.90 18.47
CA PRO A 492 -2.82 -21.35 18.59
C PRO A 492 -1.84 -21.96 17.59
N SER A 493 -1.04 -22.94 18.03
CA SER A 493 -0.07 -23.65 17.20
C SER A 493 1.00 -22.75 16.55
N ALA A 494 1.25 -21.55 17.09
CA ALA A 494 2.32 -20.68 16.61
C ALA A 494 3.69 -21.33 16.86
N PRO A 495 4.54 -21.50 15.83
CA PRO A 495 5.75 -22.30 15.95
C PRO A 495 6.95 -21.54 16.54
N ASP A 496 6.91 -20.21 16.56
CA ASP A 496 8.10 -19.36 16.69
C ASP A 496 7.85 -18.05 17.46
N LEU A 497 6.84 -18.03 18.34
CA LEU A 497 6.68 -16.92 19.27
C LEU A 497 7.88 -16.88 20.24
N PRO A 498 8.48 -15.70 20.48
CA PRO A 498 9.62 -15.57 21.37
C PRO A 498 9.24 -15.94 22.81
N ASP A 499 10.21 -16.41 23.58
CA ASP A 499 10.13 -16.62 25.04
C ASP A 499 9.07 -17.63 25.55
N ILE A 500 8.31 -18.27 24.65
CA ILE A 500 7.38 -19.35 24.98
C ILE A 500 7.63 -20.60 24.12
N PRO A 501 7.26 -21.81 24.60
CA PRO A 501 7.44 -23.03 23.81
C PRO A 501 6.64 -23.00 22.50
N PRO A 502 7.14 -23.56 21.39
CA PRO A 502 6.37 -23.74 20.15
C PRO A 502 5.04 -24.45 20.40
N GLY A 503 3.97 -23.98 19.77
CA GLY A 503 2.66 -24.63 19.81
C GLY A 503 2.61 -25.85 18.89
N ASP A 504 1.84 -26.87 19.29
CA ASP A 504 1.57 -28.06 18.46
C ASP A 504 0.28 -27.91 17.65
N LEU A 505 0.16 -28.58 16.50
CA LEU A 505 -1.03 -28.54 15.64
C LEU A 505 -2.31 -29.05 16.34
N SER A 506 -2.18 -29.85 17.40
CA SER A 506 -3.33 -30.23 18.23
C SER A 506 -4.01 -29.03 18.90
N GLU A 507 -3.29 -27.94 19.18
CA GLU A 507 -3.87 -26.72 19.75
C GLU A 507 -4.94 -26.11 18.84
N ALA A 508 -4.67 -26.00 17.52
CA ALA A 508 -5.65 -25.48 16.56
C ALA A 508 -6.90 -26.38 16.43
N ILE A 509 -6.74 -27.70 16.52
CA ILE A 509 -7.87 -28.65 16.50
C ILE A 509 -8.66 -28.59 17.81
N ASP A 510 -7.97 -28.46 18.94
CA ASP A 510 -8.61 -28.33 20.24
C ASP A 510 -9.30 -26.98 20.41
N TYR A 511 -8.78 -25.93 19.77
CA TYR A 511 -9.43 -24.63 19.65
C TYR A 511 -10.72 -24.72 18.83
N LEU A 512 -10.70 -25.37 17.66
CA LEU A 512 -11.90 -25.64 16.87
C LEU A 512 -12.96 -26.38 17.71
N ARG A 513 -12.55 -27.36 18.52
CA ARG A 513 -13.47 -28.10 19.40
C ARG A 513 -14.02 -27.23 20.52
N LEU A 514 -13.24 -26.28 21.06
CA LEU A 514 -13.74 -25.27 22.00
C LEU A 514 -14.80 -24.40 21.32
N LEU A 515 -14.53 -23.89 20.12
CA LEU A 515 -15.49 -23.07 19.34
C LEU A 515 -16.79 -23.82 19.07
N ALA A 516 -16.72 -25.11 18.72
CA ALA A 516 -17.91 -25.94 18.52
C ALA A 516 -18.75 -26.06 19.81
N LEU A 517 -18.08 -26.21 20.96
CA LEU A 517 -18.74 -26.29 22.25
C LEU A 517 -19.37 -24.96 22.67
N LEU A 518 -18.65 -23.84 22.46
CA LEU A 518 -19.16 -22.49 22.70
C LEU A 518 -20.38 -22.22 21.83
N ARG A 519 -20.33 -22.53 20.53
CA ARG A 519 -21.46 -22.31 19.64
C ARG A 519 -22.69 -23.10 20.04
N ALA A 520 -22.51 -24.33 20.53
CA ALA A 520 -23.60 -25.18 21.01
C ALA A 520 -24.22 -24.70 22.34
N LYS A 521 -23.43 -24.05 23.20
CA LYS A 521 -23.86 -23.58 24.53
C LYS A 521 -24.37 -22.13 24.53
N LEU A 522 -23.86 -21.28 23.63
CA LEU A 522 -24.31 -19.90 23.49
C LEU A 522 -25.75 -19.86 22.91
N PRO A 523 -26.65 -19.04 23.48
CA PRO A 523 -27.94 -18.77 22.86
C PRO A 523 -27.81 -18.30 21.41
N ARG A 524 -28.80 -18.62 20.57
CA ARG A 524 -28.74 -18.37 19.12
C ARG A 524 -28.65 -16.89 18.75
N ASP A 525 -29.11 -16.00 19.60
CA ASP A 525 -29.04 -14.54 19.42
C ASP A 525 -27.66 -13.96 19.78
N LYS A 526 -26.77 -14.74 20.41
CA LYS A 526 -25.42 -14.31 20.78
C LYS A 526 -24.41 -14.59 19.67
N SER A 527 -23.62 -13.58 19.32
CA SER A 527 -22.56 -13.74 18.34
C SER A 527 -21.35 -14.47 18.92
N LEU A 528 -20.64 -15.20 18.07
CA LEU A 528 -19.35 -15.81 18.35
C LEU A 528 -18.36 -15.44 17.24
N SER A 529 -17.25 -14.81 17.62
CA SER A 529 -16.16 -14.45 16.71
C SER A 529 -14.81 -14.90 17.24
N ILE A 530 -13.81 -14.84 16.36
CA ILE A 530 -12.40 -14.91 16.75
C ILE A 530 -11.63 -13.78 16.09
N ALA A 531 -10.56 -13.34 16.72
CA ALA A 531 -9.50 -12.61 16.05
C ALA A 531 -8.54 -13.57 15.35
N ALA A 532 -8.22 -13.28 14.09
CA ALA A 532 -7.38 -14.11 13.24
C ALA A 532 -6.24 -13.26 12.61
N PRO A 533 -5.02 -13.81 12.52
CA PRO A 533 -3.86 -13.08 12.02
C PRO A 533 -3.90 -12.92 10.50
N ALA A 534 -3.53 -11.75 9.98
CA ALA A 534 -3.36 -11.53 8.53
C ALA A 534 -2.17 -12.29 7.93
N SER A 535 -1.16 -12.61 8.75
CA SER A 535 0.02 -13.36 8.31
C SER A 535 -0.34 -14.80 7.95
N PHE A 536 0.05 -15.22 6.74
CA PHE A 536 -0.03 -16.62 6.31
C PHE A 536 0.66 -17.57 7.29
N TRP A 537 1.79 -17.14 7.86
CA TRP A 537 2.62 -17.98 8.71
C TRP A 537 1.87 -18.47 9.96
N TYR A 538 1.04 -17.61 10.55
CA TYR A 538 0.21 -17.96 11.71
C TYR A 538 -1.16 -18.51 11.29
N LEU A 539 -1.80 -17.93 10.26
CA LEU A 539 -3.14 -18.35 9.84
C LEU A 539 -3.19 -19.80 9.31
N LYS A 540 -2.11 -20.30 8.67
CA LYS A 540 -2.07 -21.65 8.08
C LYS A 540 -2.35 -22.78 9.09
N GLN A 541 -2.17 -22.51 10.38
CA GLN A 541 -2.39 -23.49 11.44
C GLN A 541 -3.89 -23.65 11.76
N PHE A 542 -4.70 -22.63 11.47
CA PHE A 542 -6.12 -22.61 11.78
C PHE A 542 -6.88 -23.46 10.76
N PRO A 543 -7.77 -24.39 11.19
CA PRO A 543 -8.76 -24.99 10.31
C PRO A 543 -9.88 -23.98 9.98
N ILE A 544 -9.49 -22.82 9.43
CA ILE A 544 -10.27 -21.58 9.39
C ILE A 544 -11.57 -21.73 8.61
N LYS A 545 -11.59 -22.59 7.58
CA LYS A 545 -12.82 -22.92 6.85
C LYS A 545 -13.88 -23.54 7.76
N VAL A 546 -13.50 -24.56 8.54
CA VAL A 546 -14.44 -25.24 9.45
C VAL A 546 -14.79 -24.35 10.62
N MET A 547 -13.84 -23.56 11.13
CA MET A 547 -14.11 -22.55 12.15
C MET A 547 -15.18 -21.55 11.65
N SER A 548 -15.09 -21.07 10.40
CA SER A 548 -16.05 -20.11 9.83
C SER A 548 -17.50 -20.62 9.75
N GLU A 549 -17.73 -21.93 9.83
CA GLU A 549 -19.08 -22.51 9.89
C GLU A 549 -19.71 -22.37 11.28
N LEU A 550 -18.88 -22.20 12.32
CA LEU A 550 -19.30 -22.03 13.72
C LEU A 550 -19.38 -20.56 14.14
N LEU A 551 -18.64 -19.69 13.45
CA LEU A 551 -18.51 -18.27 13.76
C LEU A 551 -19.52 -17.43 12.99
N ASP A 552 -19.98 -16.35 13.60
CA ASP A 552 -20.80 -15.34 12.94
C ASP A 552 -19.90 -14.49 12.02
N ASP A 553 -18.79 -14.00 12.57
CA ASP A 553 -17.81 -13.14 11.89
C ASP A 553 -16.38 -13.50 12.31
N ILE A 554 -15.40 -13.15 11.47
CA ILE A 554 -13.96 -13.27 11.73
C ILE A 554 -13.39 -11.86 11.80
N VAL A 555 -12.83 -11.52 12.95
CA VAL A 555 -12.05 -10.30 13.14
C VAL A 555 -10.68 -10.51 12.50
N TYR A 556 -10.43 -9.92 11.34
CA TYR A 556 -9.19 -10.16 10.59
C TYR A 556 -8.20 -9.02 10.77
N MET A 557 -7.19 -9.26 11.62
CA MET A 557 -6.20 -8.29 12.08
C MET A 557 -5.22 -7.92 10.97
N THR A 558 -5.67 -7.04 10.08
CA THR A 558 -4.97 -6.56 8.87
C THR A 558 -4.26 -5.23 9.11
N TYR A 559 -3.73 -5.12 10.33
CA TYR A 559 -2.81 -4.12 10.85
C TYR A 559 -1.61 -4.88 11.47
N ASP A 560 -0.59 -4.17 11.93
CA ASP A 560 0.66 -4.78 12.43
C ASP A 560 1.35 -5.71 11.42
N LEU A 561 1.24 -5.36 10.14
CA LEU A 561 1.94 -6.06 9.07
C LEU A 561 3.46 -5.87 9.16
N HIS A 562 3.88 -4.75 9.76
CA HIS A 562 5.26 -4.36 9.98
C HIS A 562 5.41 -3.63 11.32
N GLY A 563 6.59 -3.76 11.92
CA GLY A 563 6.89 -3.15 13.21
C GLY A 563 8.34 -3.36 13.63
N GLN A 564 8.70 -2.93 14.85
CA GLN A 564 10.07 -3.04 15.37
C GLN A 564 10.62 -4.48 15.32
N TRP A 565 9.74 -5.47 15.49
CA TRP A 565 10.07 -6.89 15.47
C TRP A 565 10.62 -7.40 14.12
N ASP A 566 10.53 -6.60 13.05
CA ASP A 566 11.11 -6.92 11.75
C ASP A 566 12.64 -6.87 11.75
N ALA A 567 13.26 -6.14 12.70
CA ALA A 567 14.71 -6.04 12.82
C ALA A 567 15.37 -7.43 12.93
N GLY A 568 16.34 -7.68 12.05
CA GLY A 568 17.06 -8.96 11.95
C GLY A 568 16.30 -10.07 11.22
N ASN A 569 15.05 -9.85 10.78
CA ASN A 569 14.27 -10.83 10.06
C ASN A 569 14.31 -10.58 8.54
N LYS A 570 15.17 -11.34 7.84
CA LYS A 570 15.27 -11.29 6.36
C LYS A 570 13.98 -11.64 5.61
N TRP A 571 12.99 -12.22 6.29
CA TRP A 571 11.69 -12.59 5.71
C TRP A 571 10.62 -11.54 5.96
N ALA A 572 10.89 -10.52 6.77
CA ALA A 572 9.94 -9.46 7.07
C ALA A 572 9.62 -8.63 5.83
N SER A 573 10.61 -8.34 4.99
CA SER A 573 10.43 -7.53 3.78
C SER A 573 11.25 -8.08 2.62
N PRO A 574 10.66 -8.20 1.41
CA PRO A 574 11.40 -8.53 0.21
C PRO A 574 12.59 -7.58 0.02
N SER A 575 13.74 -8.13 -0.35
CA SER A 575 14.96 -7.36 -0.60
C SER A 575 15.50 -6.57 0.61
N CYS A 576 15.09 -6.90 1.84
CA CYS A 576 15.64 -6.35 3.08
C CYS A 576 16.37 -7.42 3.90
N PRO A 577 17.67 -7.69 3.66
CA PRO A 577 18.39 -8.75 4.37
C PRO A 577 18.42 -8.57 5.89
N THR A 578 18.41 -7.31 6.34
CA THR A 578 18.44 -6.92 7.76
C THR A 578 17.05 -6.75 8.36
N GLY A 579 15.98 -6.83 7.56
CA GLY A 579 14.59 -6.71 7.98
C GLY A 579 14.13 -5.31 8.44
N ASN A 580 15.04 -4.36 8.62
CA ASN A 580 14.75 -3.06 9.23
C ASN A 580 14.45 -1.93 8.23
N TYR A 581 13.74 -2.22 7.13
CA TYR A 581 13.22 -1.17 6.26
C TYR A 581 12.00 -0.49 6.87
N LEU A 582 11.84 0.82 6.62
CA LEU A 582 10.63 1.56 6.95
C LEU A 582 9.47 1.01 6.13
N ARG A 583 8.52 0.36 6.79
CA ARG A 583 7.33 -0.24 6.15
C ARG A 583 6.08 0.12 6.91
N SER A 584 4.99 0.27 6.17
CA SER A 584 3.71 0.61 6.75
C SER A 584 3.05 -0.61 7.39
N HIS A 585 2.70 -0.50 8.67
CA HIS A 585 1.98 -1.57 9.37
C HIS A 585 0.56 -1.82 8.85
N ILE A 586 0.06 -0.93 7.99
CA ILE A 586 -1.26 -0.97 7.37
C ILE A 586 -1.19 -0.98 5.85
N ASN A 587 -0.10 -1.46 5.24
CA ASN A 587 0.07 -1.49 3.79
C ASN A 587 -1.13 -2.14 3.06
N ARG A 588 -1.84 -1.36 2.23
CA ARG A 588 -3.05 -1.80 1.53
C ARG A 588 -2.79 -2.99 0.62
N THR A 589 -1.66 -3.03 -0.08
CA THR A 589 -1.36 -4.11 -1.03
C THR A 589 -1.26 -5.45 -0.30
N GLU A 590 -0.65 -5.45 0.89
CA GLU A 590 -0.55 -6.61 1.76
C GLU A 590 -1.89 -6.97 2.41
N THR A 591 -2.68 -5.97 2.82
CA THR A 591 -4.07 -6.18 3.26
C THR A 591 -4.90 -6.90 2.19
N ILE A 592 -4.83 -6.46 0.92
CA ILE A 592 -5.54 -7.14 -0.19
C ILE A 592 -5.01 -8.56 -0.41
N GLY A 593 -3.70 -8.78 -0.26
CA GLY A 593 -3.11 -10.11 -0.27
C GLY A 593 -3.68 -11.03 0.82
N ALA A 594 -3.82 -10.52 2.03
CA ALA A 594 -4.41 -11.23 3.17
C ALA A 594 -5.90 -11.55 2.92
N LEU A 595 -6.69 -10.58 2.43
CA LEU A 595 -8.11 -10.79 2.08
C LEU A 595 -8.29 -11.82 0.97
N THR A 596 -7.39 -11.82 -0.01
CA THR A 596 -7.36 -12.81 -1.07
C THR A 596 -7.09 -14.21 -0.51
N MET A 597 -6.14 -14.32 0.42
CA MET A 597 -5.78 -15.58 1.06
C MET A 597 -6.94 -16.17 1.87
N ILE A 598 -7.55 -15.39 2.76
CA ILE A 598 -8.64 -15.91 3.62
C ILE A 598 -9.89 -16.27 2.82
N THR A 599 -10.26 -15.48 1.81
CA THR A 599 -11.42 -15.81 0.96
C THR A 599 -11.17 -17.04 0.09
N LYS A 600 -9.95 -17.23 -0.42
CA LYS A 600 -9.56 -18.47 -1.13
C LYS A 600 -9.44 -19.69 -0.24
N ALA A 601 -9.20 -19.51 1.06
CA ALA A 601 -9.31 -20.59 2.03
C ALA A 601 -10.77 -21.07 2.24
N GLY A 602 -11.75 -20.39 1.61
CA GLY A 602 -13.14 -20.80 1.55
C GLY A 602 -14.05 -20.02 2.50
N ILE A 603 -13.57 -18.90 3.05
CA ILE A 603 -14.32 -18.07 3.98
C ILE A 603 -15.16 -17.10 3.15
N PRO A 604 -16.48 -17.02 3.37
CA PRO A 604 -17.31 -16.01 2.73
C PRO A 604 -16.82 -14.59 3.05
N SER A 605 -16.63 -13.73 2.04
CA SER A 605 -16.14 -12.36 2.26
C SER A 605 -17.02 -11.58 3.23
N ASN A 606 -18.34 -11.80 3.19
CA ASN A 606 -19.31 -11.18 4.09
C ASN A 606 -19.24 -11.63 5.56
N LYS A 607 -18.36 -12.57 5.92
CA LYS A 607 -18.00 -12.90 7.30
C LYS A 607 -16.65 -12.34 7.74
N VAL A 608 -15.89 -11.70 6.84
CA VAL A 608 -14.56 -11.16 7.13
C VAL A 608 -14.71 -9.68 7.48
N LEU A 609 -14.33 -9.32 8.70
CA LEU A 609 -14.23 -7.92 9.13
C LEU A 609 -12.78 -7.49 8.93
N VAL A 610 -12.56 -6.32 8.32
CA VAL A 610 -11.22 -5.87 7.90
C VAL A 610 -10.69 -4.79 8.85
N GLY A 611 -9.43 -4.95 9.27
CA GLY A 611 -8.74 -4.03 10.17
C GLY A 611 -8.55 -2.62 9.62
N VAL A 612 -8.84 -1.65 10.46
CA VAL A 612 -8.38 -0.26 10.40
C VAL A 612 -7.79 0.08 11.77
N SER A 613 -6.81 0.99 11.82
CA SER A 613 -6.10 1.29 13.07
C SER A 613 -6.32 2.73 13.53
N SER A 614 -6.49 2.90 14.84
CA SER A 614 -6.47 4.18 15.56
C SER A 614 -5.12 4.48 16.20
N TYR A 615 -4.08 3.80 15.73
CA TYR A 615 -2.69 3.99 16.13
C TYR A 615 -1.78 3.84 14.91
N GLY A 616 -0.55 4.27 15.08
CA GLY A 616 0.54 4.02 14.15
C GLY A 616 1.67 3.20 14.76
N ARG A 617 2.37 2.44 13.92
CA ARG A 617 3.68 1.89 14.25
C ARG A 617 4.75 2.91 13.88
N SER A 618 5.64 3.17 14.82
CA SER A 618 6.69 4.19 14.70
C SER A 618 8.09 3.57 14.68
N PHE A 619 9.01 4.30 14.07
CA PHE A 619 10.41 3.92 13.95
C PHE A 619 11.29 5.15 14.19
N GLN A 620 12.46 4.95 14.81
CA GLN A 620 13.54 5.92 14.71
C GLN A 620 14.30 5.63 13.43
N MET A 621 14.35 6.60 12.51
CA MET A 621 15.10 6.51 11.27
C MET A 621 16.60 6.52 11.55
N ALA A 622 17.35 5.66 10.86
CA ALA A 622 18.81 5.66 10.93
C ALA A 622 19.42 6.91 10.27
N ASP A 623 18.76 7.44 9.24
CA ASP A 623 19.07 8.72 8.60
C ASP A 623 17.77 9.54 8.52
N PRO A 624 17.63 10.63 9.30
CA PRO A 624 16.43 11.47 9.30
C PRO A 624 16.07 12.09 7.93
N SER A 625 17.02 12.15 6.99
CA SER A 625 16.76 12.63 5.62
C SER A 625 16.15 11.54 4.72
N CYS A 626 16.24 10.27 5.11
CA CYS A 626 15.76 9.12 4.35
C CYS A 626 14.41 8.64 4.90
N THR A 627 13.31 8.99 4.21
CA THR A 627 11.93 8.70 4.66
C THR A 627 11.16 7.69 3.81
N GLY A 628 11.79 7.16 2.77
CA GLY A 628 11.21 6.21 1.82
C GLY A 628 11.24 4.75 2.30
N PRO A 629 10.57 3.84 1.58
CA PRO A 629 10.35 2.45 2.02
C PRO A 629 11.59 1.56 2.04
N ASN A 630 12.72 2.03 1.50
CA ASN A 630 14.01 1.33 1.54
C ASN A 630 14.99 1.97 2.55
N CYS A 631 14.54 2.99 3.28
CA CYS A 631 15.31 3.60 4.36
C CYS A 631 15.27 2.71 5.59
N LEU A 632 16.29 2.82 6.43
CA LEU A 632 16.49 1.94 7.58
C LEU A 632 15.99 2.59 8.87
N PHE A 633 15.50 1.76 9.79
CA PHE A 633 15.27 2.15 11.18
C PHE A 633 16.30 1.55 12.14
N THR A 634 16.40 2.14 13.33
CA THR A 634 17.31 1.74 14.43
C THR A 634 16.60 0.88 15.50
N GLY A 635 17.37 0.38 16.46
CA GLY A 635 16.88 -0.56 17.47
C GLY A 635 17.07 -2.01 17.05
N ASP A 636 16.52 -2.92 17.85
CA ASP A 636 16.58 -4.37 17.61
C ASP A 636 15.18 -4.98 17.65
N ARG A 637 15.07 -6.30 17.51
CA ARG A 637 13.79 -7.02 17.44
C ARG A 637 12.90 -6.80 18.67
N HIS A 638 13.50 -6.52 19.83
CA HIS A 638 12.82 -6.43 21.12
C HIS A 638 12.70 -4.98 21.62
N THR A 639 13.57 -4.09 21.15
CA THR A 639 13.68 -2.73 21.66
C THR A 639 13.56 -1.72 20.53
N SER A 640 12.49 -0.91 20.58
CA SER A 640 12.36 0.25 19.69
C SER A 640 13.04 1.48 20.28
N TYR A 641 13.82 2.17 19.47
CA TYR A 641 14.41 3.47 19.82
C TYR A 641 13.55 4.64 19.33
N ALA A 642 12.38 4.37 18.71
CA ALA A 642 11.42 5.42 18.38
C ALA A 642 10.96 6.14 19.66
N ARG A 643 10.90 7.48 19.60
CA ARG A 643 10.39 8.30 20.69
C ARG A 643 8.98 7.84 21.08
N LYS A 644 8.77 7.62 22.37
CA LYS A 644 7.49 7.18 22.94
C LYS A 644 6.46 8.30 22.96
N GLY A 645 5.18 7.92 22.91
CA GLY A 645 4.07 8.82 23.23
C GLY A 645 3.99 9.10 24.73
N ARG A 646 3.46 10.27 25.10
CA ARG A 646 3.38 10.70 26.51
C ARG A 646 2.35 9.91 27.33
N CYS A 647 1.38 9.25 26.67
CA CYS A 647 0.31 8.50 27.34
C CYS A 647 0.37 7.01 27.03
N THR A 648 0.72 6.63 25.80
CA THR A 648 0.91 5.23 25.43
C THR A 648 2.23 4.65 25.96
N ASP A 649 3.21 5.51 26.25
CA ASP A 649 4.53 5.19 26.86
C ASP A 649 5.21 3.93 26.28
N THR A 650 5.03 3.68 24.98
CA THR A 650 5.56 2.50 24.30
C THR A 650 6.37 2.91 23.08
N GLY A 651 7.62 2.44 23.01
CA GLY A 651 8.48 2.70 21.85
C GLY A 651 7.95 1.93 20.65
N GLY A 652 7.83 2.59 19.50
CA GLY A 652 7.33 1.94 18.28
C GLY A 652 5.80 1.93 18.13
N TYR A 653 5.07 2.60 19.03
CA TYR A 653 3.62 2.65 19.04
C TYR A 653 3.14 4.04 19.48
N LEU A 654 2.27 4.66 18.69
CA LEU A 654 1.66 5.95 19.02
C LEU A 654 0.17 5.92 18.72
N SER A 655 -0.66 6.40 19.64
CA SER A 655 -2.08 6.60 19.38
C SER A 655 -2.28 7.69 18.32
N ASN A 656 -3.38 7.63 17.56
CA ASN A 656 -3.70 8.70 16.59
C ASN A 656 -3.77 10.07 17.26
N THR A 657 -4.27 10.15 18.49
CA THR A 657 -4.30 11.40 19.26
C THR A 657 -2.89 11.94 19.52
N GLU A 658 -1.92 11.11 19.88
CA GLU A 658 -0.53 11.54 20.06
C GLU A 658 0.13 11.92 18.73
N ILE A 659 -0.18 11.22 17.64
CA ILE A 659 0.31 11.57 16.30
C ILE A 659 -0.17 12.98 15.90
N ASP A 660 -1.45 13.29 16.16
CA ASP A 660 -2.03 14.61 15.89
C ASP A 660 -1.42 15.73 16.76
N GLU A 661 -1.02 15.40 18.01
CA GLU A 661 -0.36 16.35 18.92
C GLU A 661 1.07 16.70 18.48
N ILE A 662 1.81 15.77 17.86
CA ILE A 662 3.21 15.98 17.42
C ILE A 662 3.29 17.03 16.31
N LYS A 663 2.26 17.16 15.46
CA LYS A 663 2.21 18.11 14.33
C LYS A 663 3.43 18.02 13.39
N GLY A 664 3.92 16.80 13.18
CA GLY A 664 4.99 16.52 12.22
C GLY A 664 4.56 16.73 10.77
N ARG A 665 5.51 16.61 9.83
CA ARG A 665 5.23 16.65 8.40
C ARG A 665 4.49 15.38 7.99
N THR A 666 3.30 15.52 7.42
CA THR A 666 2.45 14.39 7.01
C THR A 666 2.22 14.33 5.51
N TRP A 667 2.10 13.11 4.96
CA TRP A 667 1.67 12.87 3.58
C TRP A 667 1.01 11.49 3.45
N THR A 668 0.33 11.26 2.33
CA THR A 668 -0.17 9.92 1.98
C THR A 668 0.85 9.24 1.07
N ASP A 669 1.42 8.13 1.51
CA ASP A 669 2.23 7.27 0.64
C ASP A 669 1.33 6.56 -0.38
N ALA A 670 1.57 6.78 -1.67
CA ALA A 670 0.69 6.31 -2.74
C ALA A 670 0.76 4.79 -2.92
N GLU A 671 1.93 4.18 -2.76
CA GLU A 671 2.15 2.75 -2.99
C GLU A 671 1.48 1.88 -1.92
N SER A 672 1.75 2.19 -0.64
CA SER A 672 1.14 1.47 0.48
C SER A 672 -0.27 1.97 0.82
N ASN A 673 -0.66 3.13 0.28
CA ASN A 673 -1.89 3.85 0.64
C ASN A 673 -2.00 4.07 2.15
N SER A 674 -0.96 4.64 2.75
CA SER A 674 -0.82 4.85 4.20
C SER A 674 -0.57 6.32 4.50
N LYS A 675 -1.00 6.81 5.68
CA LYS A 675 -0.53 8.11 6.16
C LYS A 675 0.83 7.93 6.81
N ILE A 676 1.77 8.78 6.41
CA ILE A 676 3.10 8.84 7.01
C ILE A 676 3.24 10.18 7.72
N MET A 677 3.76 10.16 8.96
CA MET A 677 4.15 11.35 9.71
C MET A 677 5.64 11.27 10.04
N VAL A 678 6.36 12.37 9.81
CA VAL A 678 7.76 12.51 10.16
C VAL A 678 8.00 13.76 11.00
N ASP A 679 8.73 13.60 12.11
CA ASP A 679 9.23 14.68 12.96
C ASP A 679 10.67 14.37 13.41
N GLY A 680 11.64 15.07 12.83
CA GLY A 680 13.06 14.76 13.05
C GLY A 680 13.39 13.33 12.59
N ASP A 681 13.86 12.50 13.52
CA ASP A 681 14.17 11.08 13.30
C ASP A 681 12.96 10.15 13.52
N LEU A 682 11.82 10.66 14.00
CA LEU A 682 10.61 9.88 14.19
C LEU A 682 9.88 9.71 12.85
N TRP A 683 9.60 8.47 12.48
CA TRP A 683 8.76 8.11 11.34
C TRP A 683 7.59 7.26 11.83
N VAL A 684 6.37 7.55 11.38
CA VAL A 684 5.16 6.84 11.81
C VAL A 684 4.29 6.53 10.60
N SER A 685 3.86 5.27 10.47
CA SER A 685 2.79 4.89 9.53
C SER A 685 1.49 4.67 10.30
N TYR A 686 0.39 5.25 9.83
CA TYR A 686 -0.90 5.22 10.51
C TYR A 686 -2.07 5.40 9.53
N MET A 687 -3.31 5.39 10.06
CA MET A 687 -4.51 5.81 9.33
C MET A 687 -5.15 7.04 9.98
N ASP A 688 -5.43 8.08 9.20
CA ASP A 688 -6.36 9.15 9.60
C ASP A 688 -7.81 8.78 9.25
N ASP A 689 -8.78 9.55 9.74
CA ASP A 689 -10.21 9.28 9.54
C ASP A 689 -10.60 9.25 8.05
N ASN A 690 -9.96 10.07 7.22
CA ASN A 690 -10.19 10.07 5.77
C ASN A 690 -9.71 8.76 5.13
N LEU A 691 -8.53 8.27 5.50
CA LEU A 691 -8.02 7.00 5.01
C LEU A 691 -8.86 5.83 5.50
N LYS A 692 -9.34 5.85 6.75
CA LYS A 692 -10.28 4.85 7.27
C LYS A 692 -11.58 4.82 6.45
N GLU A 693 -12.17 5.98 6.16
CA GLU A 693 -13.39 6.06 5.37
C GLU A 693 -13.19 5.55 3.93
N THR A 694 -12.11 5.96 3.26
CA THR A 694 -11.83 5.50 1.88
C THR A 694 -11.58 4.00 1.82
N ARG A 695 -10.86 3.43 2.80
CA ARG A 695 -10.69 1.96 2.92
C ARG A 695 -11.99 1.25 3.25
N THR A 696 -12.83 1.82 4.11
CA THR A 696 -14.16 1.29 4.40
C THR A 696 -15.01 1.16 3.14
N GLN A 697 -14.99 2.18 2.26
CA GLN A 697 -15.70 2.13 0.98
C GLN A 697 -15.12 1.07 0.03
N LEU A 698 -13.80 0.86 0.05
CA LEU A 698 -13.16 -0.21 -0.70
C LEU A 698 -13.64 -1.59 -0.20
N TYR A 699 -13.68 -1.81 1.10
CA TYR A 699 -14.10 -3.09 1.68
C TYR A 699 -15.59 -3.38 1.43
N LYS A 700 -16.45 -2.35 1.42
CA LYS A 700 -17.85 -2.47 0.97
C LYS A 700 -17.96 -2.97 -0.47
N ARG A 701 -17.11 -2.49 -1.38
CA ARG A 701 -17.07 -2.96 -2.80
C ARG A 701 -16.61 -4.40 -2.94
N TYR A 702 -15.88 -4.94 -1.97
CA TYR A 702 -15.49 -6.33 -1.92
C TYR A 702 -16.50 -7.24 -1.18
N ASN A 703 -17.68 -6.73 -0.83
CA ASN A 703 -18.68 -7.43 -0.02
C ASN A 703 -18.08 -8.00 1.27
N MET A 704 -17.16 -7.28 1.89
CA MET A 704 -16.63 -7.64 3.21
C MET A 704 -17.71 -7.43 4.27
N GLY A 705 -17.66 -8.22 5.35
CA GLY A 705 -18.65 -8.16 6.44
C GLY A 705 -18.65 -6.82 7.18
N GLY A 706 -17.49 -6.17 7.27
CA GLY A 706 -17.35 -4.92 8.01
C GLY A 706 -15.92 -4.44 8.19
N THR A 707 -15.73 -3.51 9.12
CA THR A 707 -14.43 -3.00 9.59
C THR A 707 -14.26 -3.17 11.08
N ILE A 708 -13.00 -3.30 11.50
CA ILE A 708 -12.56 -3.38 12.90
C ILE A 708 -11.69 -2.16 13.17
N ASP A 709 -12.08 -1.29 14.11
CA ASP A 709 -11.21 -0.22 14.60
C ASP A 709 -10.49 -0.69 15.88
N TRP A 710 -9.18 -0.91 15.77
CA TRP A 710 -8.30 -1.12 16.92
C TRP A 710 -7.50 0.17 17.18
N ALA A 711 -7.74 0.91 18.27
CA ALA A 711 -8.86 0.80 19.21
C ALA A 711 -9.54 2.17 19.41
N VAL A 712 -10.81 2.15 19.81
CA VAL A 712 -11.67 3.35 19.83
C VAL A 712 -11.23 4.41 20.82
N ASP A 713 -10.48 4.03 21.86
CA ASP A 713 -9.93 4.92 22.90
C ASP A 713 -8.56 5.53 22.54
N LEU A 714 -8.07 5.30 21.32
CA LEU A 714 -6.81 5.85 20.81
C LEU A 714 -7.01 7.09 19.91
N VAL A 715 -8.27 7.44 19.63
CA VAL A 715 -8.64 8.69 18.96
C VAL A 715 -9.22 9.68 19.97
N LYS A 716 -9.14 10.97 19.64
CA LYS A 716 -9.76 12.01 20.44
C LYS A 716 -11.27 11.77 20.44
N SER A 717 -11.87 11.64 21.62
CA SER A 717 -13.33 11.55 21.73
C SER A 717 -13.97 12.79 21.11
N ASN A 718 -14.71 12.59 20.02
CA ASN A 718 -15.50 13.63 19.35
C ASN A 718 -16.85 13.86 20.04
N ILE A 719 -17.11 13.22 21.19
CA ILE A 719 -18.21 13.65 22.05
C ILE A 719 -17.78 14.96 22.68
N LEU A 720 -18.17 16.05 22.03
CA LEU A 720 -18.37 17.33 22.66
C LEU A 720 -19.31 17.09 23.85
N LEU A 721 -18.75 16.89 25.04
CA LEU A 721 -19.36 17.50 26.22
C LEU A 721 -19.48 18.97 25.82
N GLY A 722 -20.72 19.47 25.71
CA GLY A 722 -21.07 20.70 25.01
C GLY A 722 -20.06 21.82 25.24
N GLU A 723 -19.87 22.64 24.20
CA GLU A 723 -19.08 23.87 24.26
C GLU A 723 -19.13 24.49 25.65
N SER A 724 -17.96 24.73 26.22
CA SER A 724 -17.76 25.47 27.46
C SER A 724 -18.74 26.65 27.52
N VAL A 725 -19.81 26.51 28.30
CA VAL A 725 -20.68 27.63 28.64
C VAL A 725 -19.80 28.58 29.46
N THR A 726 -19.50 29.74 28.90
CA THR A 726 -18.67 30.81 29.47
C THR A 726 -19.39 31.53 30.62
N CYS A 727 -20.06 30.80 31.51
CA CYS A 727 -20.60 31.35 32.74
C CYS A 727 -19.43 31.54 33.72
N SER A 728 -19.23 32.78 34.16
CA SER A 728 -18.05 33.22 34.89
C SER A 728 -17.69 32.29 36.05
N ARG A 729 -16.46 31.75 36.03
CA ARG A 729 -15.84 31.04 37.16
C ARG A 729 -15.64 32.03 38.33
N GLY A 730 -16.71 32.33 39.05
CA GLY A 730 -16.63 33.04 40.33
C GLY A 730 -15.72 32.27 41.30
N LYS A 731 -15.16 32.99 42.27
CA LYS A 731 -14.29 32.47 43.34
C LYS A 731 -14.91 31.18 43.94
N ARG A 732 -14.19 30.07 43.85
CA ARG A 732 -14.60 28.77 44.42
C ARG A 732 -14.70 28.90 45.93
N THR A 733 -15.70 28.25 46.54
CA THR A 733 -15.73 28.09 47.99
C THR A 733 -14.84 26.89 48.33
N GLY A 734 -13.70 27.12 48.97
CA GLY A 734 -12.77 26.06 49.39
C GLY A 734 -11.69 25.68 48.36
N ASP A 735 -10.93 24.65 48.70
CA ASP A 735 -9.81 24.10 47.92
C ASP A 735 -10.11 22.72 47.31
N TRP A 736 -11.36 22.26 47.36
CA TRP A 736 -11.82 20.96 46.85
C TRP A 736 -11.36 20.63 45.41
N VAL A 737 -11.19 21.64 44.56
CA VAL A 737 -10.67 21.49 43.18
C VAL A 737 -9.19 21.11 43.10
N SER A 738 -8.46 21.22 44.21
CA SER A 738 -7.03 20.92 44.31
C SER A 738 -6.75 19.56 44.96
N LYS A 739 -7.78 18.85 45.40
CA LYS A 739 -7.67 17.51 45.99
C LYS A 739 -7.25 16.51 44.91
N GLN A 740 -6.23 15.70 45.21
CA GLN A 740 -5.66 14.73 44.28
C GLN A 740 -5.91 13.30 44.75
N CYS A 741 -5.87 12.34 43.82
CA CYS A 741 -6.03 10.91 44.11
C CYS A 741 -4.95 10.32 45.02
N THR A 742 -3.86 11.05 45.25
CA THR A 742 -2.73 10.67 46.10
C THR A 742 -2.89 11.06 47.57
N MET A 743 -3.91 11.86 47.91
CA MET A 743 -4.14 12.24 49.30
C MET A 743 -4.73 11.09 50.10
N ASP A 744 -4.32 10.96 51.36
CA ASP A 744 -4.69 9.86 52.26
C ASP A 744 -6.22 9.70 52.38
N GLU A 745 -6.95 10.81 52.40
CA GLU A 745 -8.41 10.83 52.51
C GLU A 745 -9.11 10.23 51.29
N VAL A 746 -8.48 10.29 50.11
CA VAL A 746 -8.96 9.72 48.85
C VAL A 746 -8.47 8.28 48.67
N ALA A 747 -7.19 8.03 48.96
CA ALA A 747 -6.52 6.77 48.64
C ALA A 747 -6.75 5.66 49.68
N VAL A 748 -6.99 6.01 50.96
CA VAL A 748 -6.98 5.03 52.06
C VAL A 748 -8.36 4.90 52.69
N GLU A 749 -9.17 4.01 52.14
CA GLU A 749 -10.58 3.88 52.53
C GLU A 749 -10.80 3.51 54.01
N SER A 750 -9.85 2.81 54.62
CA SER A 750 -9.95 2.27 55.98
C SER A 750 -9.66 3.29 57.09
N ARG A 751 -9.06 4.45 56.79
CA ARG A 751 -8.62 5.43 57.80
C ARG A 751 -9.67 6.49 58.14
N TYR A 752 -10.65 6.69 57.28
CA TYR A 752 -11.63 7.77 57.43
C TYR A 752 -13.05 7.20 57.37
N THR A 753 -13.87 7.55 58.35
CA THR A 753 -15.31 7.33 58.25
C THR A 753 -15.90 8.16 57.10
N PRO A 754 -17.05 7.78 56.52
CA PRO A 754 -17.69 8.56 55.46
C PRO A 754 -17.86 10.03 55.81
N LYS A 755 -18.22 10.36 57.06
CA LYS A 755 -18.35 11.74 57.54
C LYS A 755 -17.02 12.49 57.56
N GLN A 756 -15.94 11.84 57.99
CA GLN A 756 -14.61 12.45 58.01
C GLN A 756 -14.07 12.66 56.59
N ARG A 757 -14.30 11.68 55.70
CA ARG A 757 -13.93 11.80 54.30
C ARG A 757 -14.70 12.92 53.60
N TRP A 758 -16.01 12.99 53.81
CA TRP A 758 -16.86 14.07 53.27
C TRP A 758 -16.37 15.46 53.69
N ALA A 759 -15.99 15.61 54.96
CA ALA A 759 -15.44 16.87 55.47
C ALA A 759 -14.06 17.18 54.87
N ALA A 760 -13.16 16.19 54.82
CA ALA A 760 -11.78 16.40 54.41
C ALA A 760 -11.60 16.59 52.89
N LEU A 761 -12.52 16.07 52.09
CA LEU A 761 -12.63 16.37 50.65
C LEU A 761 -13.37 17.69 50.37
N GLU A 762 -13.81 18.40 51.40
CA GLU A 762 -14.60 19.63 51.29
C GLU A 762 -15.85 19.47 50.41
N CYS A 763 -16.49 18.30 50.45
CA CYS A 763 -17.64 17.96 49.62
C CYS A 763 -18.80 18.97 49.76
N GLN A 764 -18.97 19.58 50.95
CA GLN A 764 -19.95 20.64 51.16
C GLN A 764 -19.65 21.89 50.31
N ALA A 765 -18.38 22.28 50.23
CA ALA A 765 -17.96 23.46 49.48
C ALA A 765 -18.04 23.20 47.96
N ALA A 766 -17.75 21.96 47.52
CA ALA A 766 -18.00 21.51 46.16
C ALA A 766 -19.50 21.55 45.80
N TRP A 767 -20.37 21.13 46.72
CA TRP A 767 -21.82 21.15 46.54
C TRP A 767 -22.36 22.58 46.46
N ASP A 768 -21.92 23.48 47.35
CA ASP A 768 -22.33 24.88 47.35
C ASP A 768 -21.91 25.61 46.05
N ASP A 769 -20.71 25.31 45.54
CA ASP A 769 -20.24 25.78 44.24
C ASP A 769 -21.13 25.26 43.09
N THR A 770 -21.52 23.99 43.14
CA THR A 770 -22.39 23.34 42.14
C THR A 770 -23.77 23.99 42.10
N VAL A 771 -24.40 24.16 43.27
CA VAL A 771 -25.74 24.77 43.40
C VAL A 771 -25.71 26.24 42.97
N ARG A 772 -24.65 26.97 43.31
CA ARG A 772 -24.48 28.36 42.86
C ARG A 772 -24.39 28.46 41.34
N VAL A 773 -23.66 27.56 40.69
CA VAL A 773 -23.57 27.51 39.22
C VAL A 773 -24.92 27.13 38.60
N TRP A 774 -25.66 26.18 39.17
CA TRP A 774 -27.01 25.87 38.71
C TRP A 774 -27.91 27.11 38.68
N PHE A 775 -28.04 27.81 39.81
CA PHE A 775 -28.91 28.98 39.87
C PHE A 775 -28.41 30.18 39.05
N GLY A 776 -27.09 30.33 38.93
CA GLY A 776 -26.49 31.45 38.19
C GLY A 776 -26.48 31.25 36.68
N CYS A 777 -26.40 30.01 36.19
CA CYS A 777 -26.10 29.71 34.79
C CYS A 777 -27.21 28.92 34.07
N TYR A 778 -28.04 28.15 34.80
CA TYR A 778 -28.98 27.21 34.19
C TYR A 778 -30.43 27.44 34.62
N ALA A 779 -30.69 27.77 35.89
CA ALA A 779 -32.05 27.99 36.39
C ALA A 779 -32.63 29.32 35.85
N GLY A 780 -33.65 29.24 35.00
CA GLY A 780 -34.41 30.39 34.50
C GLY A 780 -34.01 30.94 33.12
N GLY A 781 -33.00 30.35 32.46
CA GLY A 781 -32.41 30.89 31.22
C GLY A 781 -32.68 30.12 29.92
N GLY A 782 -33.66 29.22 29.85
CA GLY A 782 -33.99 28.50 28.62
C GLY A 782 -32.91 27.51 28.12
N SER A 783 -31.91 27.17 28.94
CA SER A 783 -30.78 26.31 28.58
C SER A 783 -31.15 24.86 28.26
N GLY A 784 -32.32 24.39 28.70
CA GLY A 784 -32.80 23.02 28.48
C GLY A 784 -32.14 21.95 29.37
N TYR A 785 -31.20 22.32 30.24
CA TYR A 785 -30.55 21.40 31.18
C TYR A 785 -31.43 21.12 32.40
N SER A 786 -31.50 19.85 32.80
CA SER A 786 -32.01 19.47 34.12
C SER A 786 -31.00 19.80 35.22
N PHE A 787 -31.45 19.89 36.48
CA PHE A 787 -30.58 20.11 37.63
C PHE A 787 -29.45 19.07 37.68
N SER A 788 -29.76 17.80 37.45
CA SER A 788 -28.77 16.73 37.49
C SER A 788 -27.78 16.76 36.32
N GLN A 789 -28.23 17.17 35.13
CA GLN A 789 -27.35 17.36 33.98
C GLN A 789 -26.34 18.49 34.22
N ALA A 790 -26.79 19.60 34.81
CA ALA A 790 -25.91 20.72 35.13
C ALA A 790 -24.93 20.38 36.28
N VAL A 791 -25.38 19.62 37.29
CA VAL A 791 -24.50 19.09 38.36
C VAL A 791 -23.42 18.20 37.76
N ALA A 792 -23.82 17.29 36.86
CA ALA A 792 -22.90 16.38 36.21
C ALA A 792 -21.89 17.11 35.32
N GLU A 793 -22.36 18.07 34.52
CA GLU A 793 -21.50 18.93 33.72
C GLU A 793 -20.49 19.69 34.59
N PHE A 794 -20.95 20.27 35.71
CA PHE A 794 -20.11 21.04 36.62
C PHE A 794 -19.03 20.22 37.33
N LEU A 795 -19.38 19.01 37.78
CA LEU A 795 -18.47 18.10 38.48
C LEU A 795 -17.68 17.18 37.54
N HIS A 796 -17.82 17.38 36.22
CA HIS A 796 -17.25 16.50 35.18
C HIS A 796 -17.66 15.03 35.36
N GLN A 797 -18.90 14.79 35.77
CA GLN A 797 -19.54 13.49 35.91
C GLN A 797 -20.46 13.20 34.70
N PRO A 798 -20.84 11.94 34.43
CA PRO A 798 -21.78 11.60 33.35
C PRO A 798 -23.17 12.22 33.57
N SER A 799 -23.78 12.78 32.52
CA SER A 799 -24.99 13.62 32.55
C SER A 799 -26.34 12.91 32.81
N VAL A 800 -26.34 11.73 33.46
CA VAL A 800 -27.54 10.88 33.51
C VAL A 800 -27.96 10.38 34.90
N SER A 801 -27.43 10.94 35.98
CA SER A 801 -27.92 10.61 37.33
C SER A 801 -29.30 11.24 37.58
N ALA A 802 -30.31 10.45 37.94
CA ALA A 802 -31.49 10.98 38.61
C ALA A 802 -31.09 11.36 40.05
N CYS A 803 -31.79 12.30 40.71
CA CYS A 803 -31.47 12.67 42.10
C CYS A 803 -31.46 11.46 43.06
N HIS A 804 -32.18 10.38 42.73
CA HIS A 804 -32.23 9.13 43.49
C HIS A 804 -30.96 8.28 43.36
N ASP A 805 -30.16 8.47 42.31
CA ASP A 805 -28.89 7.76 42.10
C ASP A 805 -27.72 8.37 42.89
N LEU A 806 -27.93 9.55 43.50
CA LEU A 806 -26.96 10.26 44.32
C LEU A 806 -27.16 10.02 45.82
N SER A 807 -28.20 9.27 46.23
CA SER A 807 -28.57 9.05 47.63
C SER A 807 -28.19 7.68 48.19
N HIS A 808 -27.28 6.95 47.54
CA HIS A 808 -26.78 5.66 48.01
C HIS A 808 -25.30 5.68 48.38
#